data_AF-A0A9Q9AXV1-F1
#
_entry.id   AF-A0A9Q9AXV1-F1
#
_cell.length_a   1.000
_cell.length_b   1.000
_cell.length_c   1.000
_cell.angle_alpha   90.00
_cell.angle_beta   90.00
_cell.angle_gamma   90.00
#
_symmetry.space_group_name_H-M   'P 1'
#
loop_
_entity.id
_entity.type
_entity.pdbx_description
1 polymer ?
#
loop_
_entity_poly.entity_id
_entity_poly.type
_entity_poly.pdbx_seq_one_letter_code
_entity_poly.pdbx_strand_id
1 'polypeptide(L)'
;MASSVPSYAMPAISSPLKIIGSLVTPRARSRGEAITERLRNKHGGPGLRMSIGRLSWNETVRRFRLVFLEVTSTPNYFFGKNVFNFASNDTITLSGGSEDHTSYGVYGWPNVSLNQIPTGEYTLQAFLNQYETVSRSDGSTISIRFPCGDGALNVNGPGSLATTATNFTVSASQQTVELSFASVVPQIDFNGTEIGGCSQGNYEDTETVKYVKIRSEVLSKFWNRDMYVGANVKLPFGYNASDAGTRYPVIYSQDHWAGGDIAFAGFGGGNWTTDWDNGIIPGVNGTADLNTANLGPYGDAINDELIPHLDAMFNTIAEPYARIQEGGSTGGWESAANLIFRPDLFGACFSSYPDSLDFHRHQDIPLYDNENAYTTANRSAVYSIREVINGTLTEVTTVAQENHWELTYGTSSRSSGQWDIWNAVFGVQGLNGYPLEPWDKVTGEIYPQAVEYWKPMDLSNYITSNWNNTKNLGSVLKGRVYIYVGSWDNYYLNEGVEEFQKRTDAKGGAGWANVTVLANQTHGGLYQRREIWNYLEFLDSFIKDHAPDGKTPLSTAAVSTAARGNQWEEVIARGGHDAALARQADPKLNLKSRGQGRSTMEASVGRWDPGVMLRAQWVVDGKDEGEAFRVKQQDTLVHKHSDSCKLQLKVTGRKRNYADETRWSSIVET
;
A
#
# COMPACT_ATOMS: atom_id res chain seq x y z
N MET A 1 -12.36 -11.31 -55.29
CA MET A 1 -12.14 -9.85 -55.26
C MET A 1 -13.09 -9.33 -54.18
N ALA A 2 -12.67 -8.80 -53.03
CA ALA A 2 -11.79 -7.63 -52.77
C ALA A 2 -12.46 -6.31 -53.23
N SER A 3 -12.59 -5.23 -52.45
CA SER A 3 -12.39 -4.93 -51.00
C SER A 3 -13.36 -3.77 -50.61
N SER A 4 -13.42 -3.08 -49.46
CA SER A 4 -12.66 -2.94 -48.18
C SER A 4 -13.70 -2.61 -47.06
N VAL A 5 -13.52 -2.63 -45.72
CA VAL A 5 -12.46 -2.32 -44.72
C VAL A 5 -12.24 -0.80 -44.47
N PRO A 6 -12.38 -0.25 -43.23
CA PRO A 6 -13.09 -0.75 -42.04
C PRO A 6 -13.96 0.30 -41.29
N SER A 7 -14.72 -0.17 -40.29
CA SER A 7 -15.21 0.65 -39.16
C SER A 7 -14.17 0.68 -38.02
N TYR A 8 -13.96 1.82 -37.37
CA TYR A 8 -13.19 1.87 -36.12
C TYR A 8 -14.00 1.24 -34.97
N ALA A 9 -13.37 0.33 -34.24
CA ALA A 9 -13.85 -0.19 -32.97
C ALA A 9 -12.73 -0.05 -31.93
N MET A 10 -13.07 0.38 -30.70
CA MET A 10 -12.10 0.42 -29.60
C MET A 10 -11.83 -1.01 -29.11
N PRO A 11 -10.57 -1.35 -28.74
CA PRO A 11 -10.26 -2.67 -28.20
C PRO A 11 -10.86 -2.85 -26.79
N ALA A 12 -11.31 -4.07 -26.49
CA ALA A 12 -11.82 -4.41 -25.15
C ALA A 12 -10.68 -4.45 -24.12
N ILE A 13 -10.94 -3.95 -22.91
CA ILE A 13 -9.98 -3.93 -21.80
C ILE A 13 -9.93 -5.32 -21.15
N SER A 14 -8.72 -5.82 -20.86
CA SER A 14 -8.49 -7.19 -20.38
C SER A 14 -7.79 -7.23 -19.02
N SER A 15 -8.44 -7.81 -18.00
CA SER A 15 -7.88 -7.93 -16.65
C SER A 15 -6.57 -8.75 -16.58
N PRO A 16 -5.61 -8.37 -15.70
CA PRO A 16 -4.36 -9.09 -15.44
C PRO A 16 -4.47 -10.07 -14.26
N LEU A 17 -4.70 -11.35 -14.52
CA LEU A 17 -4.59 -12.38 -13.49
C LEU A 17 -3.10 -12.67 -13.20
N LYS A 18 -2.72 -12.91 -11.94
CA LYS A 18 -1.32 -13.22 -11.58
C LYS A 18 -1.17 -14.66 -11.12
N ILE A 19 -0.22 -15.39 -11.72
CA ILE A 19 0.21 -16.69 -11.20
C ILE A 19 1.34 -16.48 -10.20
N ILE A 20 1.20 -17.12 -9.03
CA ILE A 20 2.22 -17.22 -8.00
C ILE A 20 2.49 -18.71 -7.75
N GLY A 21 3.68 -19.17 -8.11
CA GLY A 21 4.16 -20.50 -7.75
C GLY A 21 4.78 -20.49 -6.36
N SER A 22 4.28 -21.30 -5.43
CA SER A 22 4.84 -21.51 -4.09
C SER A 22 5.36 -22.95 -3.96
N LEU A 23 6.47 -23.14 -3.26
CA LEU A 23 7.01 -24.47 -2.96
C LEU A 23 6.92 -24.73 -1.45
N VAL A 24 6.28 -25.82 -1.01
CA VAL A 24 5.84 -26.02 0.41
C VAL A 24 5.96 -27.48 0.89
N THR A 25 6.86 -27.77 1.84
CA THR A 25 7.14 -29.15 2.29
C THR A 25 6.13 -29.74 3.33
N PRO A 26 5.97 -31.08 3.45
CA PRO A 26 4.73 -31.68 4.01
C PRO A 26 4.87 -32.44 5.35
N ARG A 27 3.73 -32.80 5.98
CA ARG A 27 3.64 -34.05 6.79
C ARG A 27 2.23 -34.61 7.08
N ALA A 28 2.16 -35.95 7.04
CA ALA A 28 1.16 -36.86 7.66
C ALA A 28 -0.27 -36.96 7.09
N ARG A 29 -0.91 -38.13 7.29
CA ARG A 29 -2.26 -38.51 6.83
C ARG A 29 -3.12 -38.98 8.01
N SER A 30 -4.41 -38.67 8.03
CA SER A 30 -5.46 -39.65 8.37
C SER A 30 -6.88 -39.19 7.98
N ARG A 31 -7.51 -40.01 7.12
CA ARG A 31 -8.93 -40.12 6.72
C ARG A 31 -10.01 -39.24 7.40
N GLY A 32 -10.85 -38.65 6.56
CA GLY A 32 -12.24 -38.26 6.85
C GLY A 32 -13.03 -38.16 5.53
N GLU A 33 -14.10 -38.94 5.39
CA GLU A 33 -15.08 -38.91 4.29
C GLU A 33 -16.31 -38.12 4.76
N ALA A 34 -17.25 -37.61 3.95
CA ALA A 34 -17.32 -37.15 2.55
C ALA A 34 -18.78 -36.67 2.31
N ILE A 35 -19.06 -35.76 1.35
CA ILE A 35 -20.35 -35.49 0.64
C ILE A 35 -20.16 -34.20 -0.19
N THR A 36 -20.04 -34.23 -1.54
CA THR A 36 -21.10 -34.10 -2.60
C THR A 36 -22.00 -32.84 -2.45
N GLU A 37 -22.40 -32.08 -3.47
CA GLU A 37 -22.30 -32.12 -4.96
C GLU A 37 -22.54 -30.65 -5.46
N ARG A 38 -22.15 -30.08 -6.62
CA ARG A 38 -21.68 -30.55 -7.95
C ARG A 38 -20.66 -29.56 -8.57
N LEU A 39 -19.68 -30.08 -9.32
CA LEU A 39 -19.13 -29.52 -10.58
C LEU A 39 -18.03 -30.45 -11.12
N ARG A 40 -18.33 -31.35 -12.06
CA ARG A 40 -17.30 -32.11 -12.81
C ARG A 40 -17.71 -32.46 -14.23
N ASN A 41 -16.69 -32.46 -15.09
CA ASN A 41 -16.57 -33.11 -16.40
C ASN A 41 -17.45 -32.57 -17.56
N LYS A 42 -16.85 -31.69 -18.37
CA LYS A 42 -16.41 -32.09 -19.72
C LYS A 42 -15.35 -31.14 -20.32
N HIS A 43 -14.13 -31.67 -20.49
CA HIS A 43 -12.97 -31.08 -21.20
C HIS A 43 -12.33 -29.81 -20.59
N GLY A 44 -11.04 -29.60 -20.89
CA GLY A 44 -10.34 -28.30 -20.83
C GLY A 44 -10.43 -27.49 -19.54
N GLY A 45 -9.64 -27.83 -18.53
CA GLY A 45 -9.29 -26.90 -17.45
C GLY A 45 -8.00 -26.14 -17.79
N PRO A 46 -7.85 -24.87 -17.38
CA PRO A 46 -6.71 -24.03 -17.78
C PRO A 46 -5.37 -24.58 -17.30
N GLY A 47 -4.38 -24.56 -18.19
CA GLY A 47 -3.06 -25.15 -18.00
C GLY A 47 -1.99 -24.16 -17.53
N LEU A 48 -1.03 -24.68 -16.77
CA LEU A 48 0.21 -24.00 -16.40
C LEU A 48 1.39 -24.91 -16.73
N ARG A 49 2.29 -24.44 -17.60
CA ARG A 49 3.59 -25.06 -17.87
C ARG A 49 4.69 -24.28 -17.18
N MET A 50 5.45 -24.94 -16.32
CA MET A 50 6.67 -24.37 -15.75
C MET A 50 7.87 -25.11 -16.33
N SER A 51 8.77 -24.39 -16.99
CA SER A 51 10.00 -24.94 -17.57
C SER A 51 11.22 -24.41 -16.82
N ILE A 52 12.00 -25.33 -16.25
CA ILE A 52 13.17 -25.06 -15.42
C ILE A 52 14.40 -25.59 -16.16
N GLY A 53 15.48 -24.82 -16.29
CA GLY A 53 16.75 -25.30 -16.85
C GLY A 53 17.93 -24.51 -16.29
N ARG A 54 19.05 -25.19 -16.01
CA ARG A 54 20.13 -24.65 -15.17
C ARG A 54 21.52 -24.86 -15.78
N LEU A 55 22.43 -23.92 -15.53
CA LEU A 55 23.87 -24.11 -15.65
C LEU A 55 24.43 -24.35 -14.24
N SER A 56 25.34 -25.31 -14.09
CA SER A 56 25.65 -25.97 -12.81
C SER A 56 26.45 -25.13 -11.81
N TRP A 57 26.00 -25.08 -10.54
CA TRP A 57 26.81 -24.87 -9.33
C TRP A 57 26.18 -25.54 -8.10
N ASN A 58 27.00 -25.86 -7.09
CA ASN A 58 26.75 -26.83 -6.00
C ASN A 58 25.80 -26.39 -4.86
N GLU A 59 25.51 -27.34 -3.97
CA GLU A 59 24.36 -27.37 -3.06
C GLU A 59 24.64 -26.93 -1.60
N THR A 60 23.57 -26.56 -0.87
CA THR A 60 23.33 -26.92 0.54
C THR A 60 21.82 -26.83 0.82
N VAL A 61 21.25 -27.76 1.60
CA VAL A 61 19.80 -27.91 1.81
C VAL A 61 19.39 -27.61 3.26
N ARG A 62 18.26 -26.90 3.46
CA ARG A 62 17.52 -26.78 4.73
C ARG A 62 16.00 -26.94 4.48
N ARG A 63 15.21 -27.06 5.56
CA ARG A 63 13.74 -27.30 5.58
C ARG A 63 13.07 -26.29 6.52
N PHE A 64 11.73 -26.17 6.52
CA PHE A 64 10.83 -26.13 7.70
C PHE A 64 9.37 -25.69 7.32
N ARG A 65 8.56 -25.23 8.28
CA ARG A 65 7.08 -25.13 8.24
C ARG A 65 6.55 -23.75 7.79
N LEU A 66 5.28 -23.73 7.36
CA LEU A 66 4.45 -22.53 7.23
C LEU A 66 3.99 -22.00 8.60
N VAL A 67 4.36 -20.75 8.89
CA VAL A 67 3.69 -19.71 9.68
C VAL A 67 3.84 -18.42 8.83
N PHE A 68 3.27 -17.27 9.25
CA PHE A 68 3.35 -15.96 8.56
C PHE A 68 4.61 -15.78 7.69
N LEU A 69 4.39 -15.61 6.38
CA LEU A 69 5.45 -15.62 5.37
C LEU A 69 6.15 -14.26 5.32
N GLU A 70 7.09 -14.05 6.23
CA GLU A 70 8.00 -12.90 6.22
C GLU A 70 9.28 -13.19 5.42
N VAL A 71 9.89 -12.13 4.89
CA VAL A 71 11.16 -12.15 4.13
C VAL A 71 12.33 -12.69 4.96
N THR A 72 12.29 -12.47 6.28
CA THR A 72 13.24 -12.97 7.29
C THR A 72 13.27 -14.49 7.41
N SER A 73 12.11 -15.15 7.28
CA SER A 73 11.88 -16.49 7.81
C SER A 73 11.54 -17.55 6.75
N THR A 74 11.07 -17.13 5.57
CA THR A 74 10.58 -18.05 4.54
C THR A 74 11.70 -18.77 3.76
N PRO A 75 11.75 -20.12 3.77
CA PRO A 75 12.73 -20.89 3.00
C PRO A 75 12.27 -21.17 1.55
N ASN A 76 11.13 -20.61 1.14
CA ASN A 76 10.42 -20.99 -0.07
C ASN A 76 10.78 -20.03 -1.23
N TYR A 77 10.94 -20.59 -2.43
CA TYR A 77 11.07 -19.78 -3.65
C TYR A 77 9.69 -19.38 -4.16
N PHE A 78 9.53 -18.13 -4.56
CA PHE A 78 8.29 -17.60 -5.15
C PHE A 78 8.57 -17.05 -6.54
N PHE A 79 7.66 -17.32 -7.48
CA PHE A 79 7.74 -16.81 -8.85
C PHE A 79 6.39 -16.25 -9.28
N GLY A 80 6.39 -14.97 -9.64
CA GLY A 80 5.22 -14.21 -10.07
C GLY A 80 5.25 -13.92 -11.57
N LYS A 81 4.08 -13.99 -12.22
CA LYS A 81 3.87 -13.49 -13.59
C LYS A 81 2.44 -13.00 -13.80
N ASN A 82 2.29 -11.80 -14.38
CA ASN A 82 1.00 -11.28 -14.85
C ASN A 82 0.60 -11.94 -16.18
N VAL A 83 -0.69 -12.21 -16.35
CA VAL A 83 -1.27 -12.81 -17.55
C VAL A 83 -2.59 -12.12 -17.87
N PHE A 84 -2.80 -11.85 -19.17
CA PHE A 84 -3.89 -11.05 -19.70
C PHE A 84 -4.69 -11.92 -20.68
N ASN A 85 -6.02 -11.71 -20.77
CA ASN A 85 -6.93 -12.48 -21.66
C ASN A 85 -6.96 -14.00 -21.45
N PHE A 86 -6.67 -14.49 -20.23
CA PHE A 86 -6.56 -15.93 -19.96
C PHE A 86 -7.91 -16.65 -19.95
N ALA A 87 -8.10 -17.60 -20.86
CA ALA A 87 -9.28 -18.44 -21.01
C ALA A 87 -9.05 -19.90 -20.54
N SER A 88 -10.12 -20.67 -20.38
CA SER A 88 -10.08 -22.02 -19.79
C SER A 88 -9.30 -23.08 -20.58
N ASN A 89 -8.96 -22.81 -21.84
CA ASN A 89 -8.19 -23.72 -22.70
C ASN A 89 -6.72 -23.28 -22.88
N ASP A 90 -6.35 -22.11 -22.34
CA ASP A 90 -5.01 -21.56 -22.53
C ASP A 90 -3.98 -22.28 -21.65
N THR A 91 -2.71 -22.11 -21.99
CA THR A 91 -1.59 -22.62 -21.18
C THR A 91 -0.56 -21.52 -20.97
N ILE A 92 -0.37 -21.12 -19.72
CA ILE A 92 0.64 -20.13 -19.35
C ILE A 92 2.00 -20.80 -19.23
N THR A 93 3.03 -20.22 -19.87
CA THR A 93 4.42 -20.63 -19.64
C THR A 93 5.14 -19.69 -18.66
N LEU A 94 5.70 -20.28 -17.62
CA LEU A 94 6.69 -19.71 -16.71
C LEU A 94 8.05 -20.36 -17.02
N SER A 95 9.04 -19.56 -17.40
CA SER A 95 10.40 -20.02 -17.72
C SER A 95 11.41 -18.90 -17.51
N GLY A 96 12.59 -19.23 -16.96
CA GLY A 96 13.60 -18.24 -16.60
C GLY A 96 13.07 -17.16 -15.65
N GLY A 97 13.34 -15.90 -15.97
CA GLY A 97 12.95 -14.70 -15.23
C GLY A 97 14.05 -13.63 -15.28
N SER A 98 13.66 -12.35 -15.31
CA SER A 98 14.59 -11.20 -15.34
C SER A 98 13.97 -9.93 -14.76
N GLU A 99 14.82 -8.94 -14.49
CA GLU A 99 14.49 -7.65 -13.89
C GLU A 99 13.89 -6.63 -14.90
N ASP A 100 14.14 -6.82 -16.19
CA ASP A 100 13.85 -5.85 -17.25
C ASP A 100 12.33 -5.68 -17.50
N HIS A 101 11.56 -6.74 -17.27
CA HIS A 101 10.20 -6.88 -17.78
C HIS A 101 9.21 -7.45 -16.75
N THR A 102 9.39 -7.16 -15.45
CA THR A 102 8.57 -7.72 -14.35
C THR A 102 7.05 -7.56 -14.52
N SER A 103 6.58 -6.57 -15.28
CA SER A 103 5.16 -6.36 -15.60
C SER A 103 4.53 -7.43 -16.51
N TYR A 104 5.33 -8.21 -17.26
CA TYR A 104 4.86 -9.25 -18.22
C TYR A 104 5.67 -10.55 -18.21
N GLY A 105 6.92 -10.50 -17.76
CA GLY A 105 7.83 -11.63 -17.63
C GLY A 105 7.59 -12.45 -16.36
N VAL A 106 8.51 -13.38 -16.08
CA VAL A 106 8.62 -14.00 -14.77
C VAL A 106 9.58 -13.17 -13.92
N TYR A 107 9.22 -12.92 -12.67
CA TYR A 107 10.11 -12.40 -11.64
C TYR A 107 10.01 -13.28 -10.40
N GLY A 108 11.09 -13.41 -9.63
CA GLY A 108 11.16 -14.35 -8.52
C GLY A 108 11.99 -13.87 -7.34
N TRP A 109 11.79 -14.55 -6.20
CA TRP A 109 12.47 -14.31 -4.93
C TRP A 109 12.80 -15.65 -4.25
N PRO A 110 13.95 -15.78 -3.55
CA PRO A 110 15.07 -14.82 -3.52
C PRO A 110 15.88 -14.84 -4.83
N ASN A 111 15.59 -15.80 -5.71
CA ASN A 111 16.17 -15.92 -7.05
C ASN A 111 15.24 -15.28 -8.09
N VAL A 112 15.72 -14.27 -8.82
CA VAL A 112 15.00 -13.61 -9.92
C VAL A 112 14.53 -14.59 -11.01
N SER A 113 15.27 -15.68 -11.21
CA SER A 113 15.05 -16.63 -12.32
C SER A 113 14.79 -18.05 -11.82
N LEU A 114 13.78 -18.71 -12.39
CA LEU A 114 13.49 -20.16 -12.18
C LEU A 114 14.73 -21.03 -12.43
N ASN A 115 15.60 -20.59 -13.34
CA ASN A 115 16.84 -21.26 -13.73
C ASN A 115 17.88 -21.33 -12.59
N GLN A 116 17.72 -20.54 -11.51
CA GLN A 116 18.66 -20.48 -10.40
C GLN A 116 18.31 -21.44 -9.25
N ILE A 117 17.09 -22.01 -9.21
CA ILE A 117 16.64 -22.96 -8.17
C ILE A 117 17.64 -24.13 -8.04
N PRO A 118 18.14 -24.46 -6.83
CA PRO A 118 19.04 -25.60 -6.63
C PRO A 118 18.40 -26.95 -6.96
N THR A 119 19.22 -27.95 -7.27
CA THR A 119 18.79 -29.35 -7.35
C THR A 119 18.21 -29.82 -6.02
N GLY A 120 17.19 -30.68 -6.06
CA GLY A 120 16.59 -31.24 -4.85
C GLY A 120 15.12 -31.66 -4.98
N GLU A 121 14.60 -32.18 -3.87
CA GLU A 121 13.18 -32.54 -3.69
C GLU A 121 12.37 -31.35 -3.21
N TYR A 122 11.34 -30.98 -3.96
CA TYR A 122 10.40 -29.92 -3.61
C TYR A 122 8.96 -30.43 -3.70
N THR A 123 8.03 -29.64 -3.18
CA THR A 123 6.59 -29.76 -3.43
C THR A 123 6.14 -28.44 -4.03
N LEU A 124 5.51 -28.46 -5.21
CA LEU A 124 5.14 -27.29 -6.00
C LEU A 124 3.62 -27.11 -6.01
N GLN A 125 3.16 -25.88 -5.82
CA GLN A 125 1.78 -25.46 -5.96
C GLN A 125 1.73 -24.11 -6.69
N ALA A 126 0.63 -23.82 -7.39
CA ALA A 126 0.39 -22.50 -7.97
C ALA A 126 -0.99 -21.96 -7.63
N PHE A 127 -1.04 -20.64 -7.44
CA PHE A 127 -2.26 -19.86 -7.25
C PHE A 127 -2.43 -18.88 -8.39
N LEU A 128 -3.67 -18.65 -8.83
CA LEU A 128 -4.06 -17.64 -9.82
C LEU A 128 -4.95 -16.61 -9.12
N ASN A 129 -4.37 -15.49 -8.72
CA ASN A 129 -5.14 -14.37 -8.16
C ASN A 129 -5.91 -13.69 -9.30
N GLN A 130 -7.23 -13.65 -9.18
CA GLN A 130 -8.10 -12.96 -10.12
C GLN A 130 -8.13 -11.46 -9.81
N TYR A 131 -8.21 -10.64 -10.87
CA TYR A 131 -8.23 -9.18 -10.78
C TYR A 131 -9.47 -8.64 -11.51
N GLU A 132 -10.21 -7.79 -10.83
CA GLU A 132 -11.36 -7.07 -11.39
C GLU A 132 -10.86 -5.80 -12.09
N THR A 133 -11.43 -5.43 -13.23
CA THR A 133 -11.14 -4.14 -13.88
C THR A 133 -12.22 -3.15 -13.50
N VAL A 134 -11.81 -2.03 -12.89
CA VAL A 134 -12.70 -1.01 -12.34
C VAL A 134 -12.31 0.36 -12.89
N SER A 135 -13.33 1.14 -13.27
CA SER A 135 -13.18 2.55 -13.64
C SER A 135 -13.65 3.42 -12.48
N ARG A 136 -12.77 4.23 -11.93
CA ARG A 136 -13.05 5.14 -10.82
C ARG A 136 -13.78 6.40 -11.30
N SER A 137 -14.38 7.13 -10.36
CA SER A 137 -15.07 8.40 -10.63
C SER A 137 -14.17 9.53 -11.17
N ASP A 138 -12.83 9.39 -11.08
CA ASP A 138 -11.86 10.34 -11.63
C ASP A 138 -11.45 10.02 -13.08
N GLY A 139 -12.09 9.02 -13.71
CA GLY A 139 -11.83 8.59 -15.08
C GLY A 139 -10.66 7.61 -15.24
N SER A 140 -9.89 7.32 -14.19
CA SER A 140 -8.87 6.25 -14.27
C SER A 140 -9.52 4.86 -14.30
N THR A 141 -9.03 3.99 -15.19
CA THR A 141 -9.39 2.57 -15.23
C THR A 141 -8.17 1.73 -14.86
N ILE A 142 -8.29 0.92 -13.82
CA ILE A 142 -7.24 0.01 -13.34
C ILE A 142 -7.78 -1.40 -13.13
N SER A 143 -6.89 -2.33 -12.78
CA SER A 143 -7.29 -3.67 -12.36
C SER A 143 -6.65 -4.04 -11.03
N ILE A 144 -7.48 -4.36 -10.03
CA ILE A 144 -7.08 -4.74 -8.67
C ILE A 144 -7.86 -5.96 -8.18
N ARG A 145 -7.33 -6.67 -7.18
CA ARG A 145 -8.07 -7.65 -6.40
C ARG A 145 -8.61 -6.95 -5.16
N PHE A 146 -9.91 -6.78 -5.06
CA PHE A 146 -10.55 -6.27 -3.84
C PHE A 146 -10.48 -7.36 -2.74
N PRO A 147 -10.23 -6.99 -1.47
CA PRO A 147 -10.23 -7.95 -0.38
C PRO A 147 -11.65 -8.45 -0.07
N CYS A 148 -11.80 -9.75 0.13
CA CYS A 148 -13.07 -10.42 0.43
C CYS A 148 -13.13 -10.84 1.90
N GLY A 149 -12.90 -9.87 2.80
CA GLY A 149 -12.76 -10.13 4.23
C GLY A 149 -11.57 -11.04 4.55
N ASP A 150 -10.49 -10.93 3.77
CA ASP A 150 -9.32 -11.82 3.79
C ASP A 150 -8.00 -11.10 4.07
N GLY A 151 -8.03 -9.88 4.63
CA GLY A 151 -6.82 -9.06 4.82
C GLY A 151 -6.02 -8.84 3.53
N ALA A 152 -6.66 -8.92 2.36
CA ALA A 152 -6.06 -8.81 1.04
C ALA A 152 -4.96 -9.87 0.70
N LEU A 153 -4.97 -11.04 1.36
CA LEU A 153 -3.97 -12.13 1.26
C LEU A 153 -3.25 -12.25 -0.11
N ASN A 154 -1.94 -12.05 -0.09
CA ASN A 154 -1.05 -12.05 -1.27
C ASN A 154 -1.09 -13.38 -2.04
N VAL A 155 -1.26 -14.50 -1.33
CA VAL A 155 -1.34 -15.88 -1.85
C VAL A 155 -2.47 -16.63 -1.17
N ASN A 156 -3.10 -17.58 -1.89
CA ASN A 156 -4.16 -18.43 -1.35
C ASN A 156 -5.32 -17.63 -0.69
N GLY A 157 -5.61 -16.43 -1.20
CA GLY A 157 -6.79 -15.67 -0.78
C GLY A 157 -8.07 -16.21 -1.44
N PRO A 158 -9.24 -16.07 -0.80
CA PRO A 158 -10.55 -16.37 -1.35
C PRO A 158 -10.77 -16.01 -2.82
N GLY A 159 -11.37 -16.93 -3.58
CA GLY A 159 -11.72 -16.75 -4.99
C GLY A 159 -10.57 -16.97 -5.99
N SER A 160 -9.31 -17.00 -5.54
CA SER A 160 -8.18 -17.38 -6.40
C SER A 160 -8.32 -18.83 -6.88
N LEU A 161 -7.84 -19.17 -8.09
CA LEU A 161 -7.73 -20.57 -8.48
C LEU A 161 -6.48 -21.19 -7.85
N ALA A 162 -6.51 -22.48 -7.56
CA ALA A 162 -5.38 -23.23 -7.01
C ALA A 162 -5.13 -24.54 -7.77
N THR A 163 -3.86 -24.94 -7.84
CA THR A 163 -3.45 -26.28 -8.26
C THR A 163 -3.32 -27.19 -7.04
N THR A 164 -3.34 -28.50 -7.26
CA THR A 164 -2.93 -29.46 -6.23
C THR A 164 -1.44 -29.31 -5.93
N ALA A 165 -1.05 -29.27 -4.65
CA ALA A 165 0.36 -29.33 -4.25
C ALA A 165 0.97 -30.69 -4.65
N THR A 166 2.03 -30.66 -5.46
CA THR A 166 2.58 -31.82 -6.17
C THR A 166 4.08 -31.94 -5.94
N ASN A 167 4.58 -33.10 -5.53
CA ASN A 167 6.02 -33.32 -5.33
C ASN A 167 6.76 -33.33 -6.67
N PHE A 168 7.92 -32.67 -6.72
CA PHE A 168 8.72 -32.50 -7.92
C PHE A 168 10.23 -32.44 -7.60
N THR A 169 11.01 -33.29 -8.25
CA THR A 169 12.48 -33.29 -8.18
C THR A 169 13.05 -32.31 -9.20
N VAL A 170 13.71 -31.24 -8.74
CA VAL A 170 14.52 -30.37 -9.61
C VAL A 170 15.87 -31.04 -9.83
N SER A 171 16.20 -31.24 -11.11
CA SER A 171 17.44 -31.86 -11.59
C SER A 171 18.33 -30.84 -12.32
N ALA A 172 19.52 -31.27 -12.73
CA ALA A 172 20.44 -30.43 -13.50
C ALA A 172 20.07 -30.29 -15.00
N SER A 173 19.17 -31.11 -15.54
CA SER A 173 18.71 -31.00 -16.93
C SER A 173 17.49 -30.09 -17.05
N GLN A 174 17.18 -29.62 -18.27
CA GLN A 174 15.95 -28.88 -18.49
C GLN A 174 14.73 -29.79 -18.33
N GLN A 175 13.82 -29.39 -17.46
CA GLN A 175 12.56 -30.09 -17.18
C GLN A 175 11.37 -29.19 -17.51
N THR A 176 10.19 -29.79 -17.68
CA THR A 176 8.92 -29.07 -17.70
C THR A 176 7.91 -29.85 -16.85
N VAL A 177 7.17 -29.13 -16.01
CA VAL A 177 6.06 -29.66 -15.22
C VAL A 177 4.77 -28.98 -15.68
N GLU A 178 3.72 -29.79 -15.83
CA GLU A 178 2.37 -29.32 -16.12
C GLU A 178 1.56 -29.35 -14.83
N LEU A 179 0.88 -28.23 -14.55
CA LEU A 179 -0.08 -28.09 -13.47
C LEU A 179 -1.44 -27.67 -14.07
N SER A 180 -2.52 -28.09 -13.43
CA SER A 180 -3.87 -27.65 -13.78
C SER A 180 -4.52 -26.97 -12.57
N PHE A 181 -5.19 -25.84 -12.81
CA PHE A 181 -6.02 -25.22 -11.79
C PHE A 181 -7.27 -26.10 -11.59
N ALA A 182 -7.35 -26.73 -10.41
CA ALA A 182 -8.26 -27.83 -10.12
C ALA A 182 -9.27 -27.52 -9.01
N SER A 183 -9.05 -26.42 -8.27
CA SER A 183 -9.95 -25.91 -7.24
C SER A 183 -9.98 -24.38 -7.26
N VAL A 184 -11.01 -23.81 -6.65
CA VAL A 184 -11.04 -22.40 -6.22
C VAL A 184 -10.73 -22.39 -4.72
N VAL A 185 -9.99 -21.40 -4.24
CA VAL A 185 -9.83 -21.16 -2.80
C VAL A 185 -11.20 -20.77 -2.23
N PRO A 186 -11.68 -21.45 -1.17
CA PRO A 186 -12.99 -21.15 -0.57
C PRO A 186 -13.04 -19.72 -0.03
N GLN A 187 -14.25 -19.20 0.19
CA GLN A 187 -14.41 -18.00 1.01
C GLN A 187 -14.01 -18.31 2.47
N ILE A 188 -13.71 -17.26 3.24
CA ILE A 188 -13.54 -17.41 4.68
C ILE A 188 -14.92 -17.64 5.29
N ASP A 189 -15.04 -18.73 6.05
CA ASP A 189 -16.21 -19.01 6.87
C ASP A 189 -16.23 -18.02 8.05
N PHE A 190 -17.36 -17.34 8.24
CA PHE A 190 -17.65 -16.52 9.40
C PHE A 190 -19.05 -16.83 9.91
N ASN A 191 -19.29 -16.71 11.21
CA ASN A 191 -20.62 -16.85 11.78
C ASN A 191 -21.38 -15.53 11.62
N GLY A 192 -22.36 -15.46 10.72
CA GLY A 192 -23.18 -14.27 10.54
C GLY A 192 -23.81 -14.12 9.15
N THR A 193 -24.15 -12.89 8.75
CA THR A 193 -24.94 -12.61 7.53
C THR A 193 -24.32 -11.48 6.72
N GLU A 194 -23.86 -11.75 5.50
CA GLU A 194 -23.32 -10.73 4.60
C GLU A 194 -24.40 -9.73 4.13
N ILE A 195 -24.09 -8.43 4.16
CA ILE A 195 -24.91 -7.32 3.66
C ILE A 195 -24.22 -6.59 2.49
N GLY A 196 -23.70 -7.38 1.56
CA GLY A 196 -23.10 -6.92 0.30
C GLY A 196 -21.57 -6.94 0.31
N GLY A 197 -20.99 -7.05 -0.90
CA GLY A 197 -19.60 -7.45 -1.08
C GLY A 197 -19.39 -8.95 -0.91
N CYS A 198 -18.19 -9.35 -0.46
CA CYS A 198 -17.79 -10.74 -0.27
C CYS A 198 -17.13 -10.91 1.12
N SER A 199 -17.73 -11.74 1.97
CA SER A 199 -17.28 -12.16 3.33
C SER A 199 -16.64 -11.07 4.22
N GLN A 200 -16.99 -9.80 4.04
CA GLN A 200 -16.42 -8.68 4.79
C GLN A 200 -17.14 -8.51 6.13
N GLY A 201 -16.86 -9.42 7.06
CA GLY A 201 -16.83 -9.11 8.49
C GLY A 201 -18.15 -8.93 9.26
N ASN A 202 -19.29 -9.39 8.74
CA ASN A 202 -20.55 -9.34 9.48
C ASN A 202 -20.70 -10.50 10.47
N TYR A 203 -19.86 -10.54 11.50
CA TYR A 203 -19.93 -11.56 12.54
C TYR A 203 -21.21 -11.40 13.39
N GLU A 204 -21.65 -12.48 14.03
CA GLU A 204 -22.79 -12.42 14.95
C GLU A 204 -22.45 -11.57 16.18
N ASP A 205 -23.24 -10.51 16.35
CA ASP A 205 -23.38 -9.74 17.57
C ASP A 205 -23.38 -10.63 18.83
N THR A 206 -22.56 -10.27 19.81
CA THR A 206 -22.65 -10.81 21.17
C THR A 206 -23.34 -9.81 22.09
N GLU A 207 -23.46 -10.10 23.38
CA GLU A 207 -23.95 -9.13 24.37
C GLU A 207 -23.04 -7.90 24.47
N THR A 208 -21.72 -8.08 24.33
CA THR A 208 -20.72 -7.01 24.56
C THR A 208 -19.89 -6.61 23.35
N VAL A 209 -20.00 -7.29 22.20
CA VAL A 209 -19.36 -6.92 20.93
C VAL A 209 -20.41 -6.78 19.86
N LYS A 210 -20.31 -5.71 19.06
CA LYS A 210 -21.21 -5.37 17.95
C LYS A 210 -20.44 -5.21 16.65
N TYR A 211 -20.90 -5.87 15.59
CA TYR A 211 -20.21 -5.84 14.29
C TYR A 211 -21.00 -4.94 13.34
N VAL A 212 -20.62 -3.66 13.30
CA VAL A 212 -21.32 -2.65 12.52
C VAL A 212 -20.68 -2.54 11.15
N LYS A 213 -21.48 -2.66 10.08
CA LYS A 213 -21.05 -2.43 8.70
C LYS A 213 -22.08 -1.55 7.99
N ILE A 214 -21.61 -0.58 7.22
CA ILE A 214 -22.44 0.25 6.35
C ILE A 214 -21.88 0.25 4.92
N ARG A 215 -22.77 0.46 3.95
CA ARG A 215 -22.37 0.82 2.59
C ARG A 215 -21.97 2.29 2.59
N SER A 216 -20.71 2.58 2.27
CA SER A 216 -20.25 3.97 2.12
C SER A 216 -20.73 4.52 0.78
N GLU A 217 -21.32 5.71 0.75
CA GLU A 217 -21.74 6.33 -0.51
C GLU A 217 -20.54 6.98 -1.20
N VAL A 218 -19.67 7.67 -0.45
CA VAL A 218 -18.49 8.33 -1.04
C VAL A 218 -17.50 7.33 -1.65
N LEU A 219 -17.23 6.19 -0.99
CA LEU A 219 -16.38 5.14 -1.55
C LEU A 219 -17.07 4.38 -2.69
N SER A 220 -18.38 4.09 -2.57
CA SER A 220 -19.10 3.38 -3.64
C SER A 220 -19.13 4.20 -4.93
N LYS A 221 -19.33 5.52 -4.79
CA LYS A 221 -19.23 6.48 -5.89
C LYS A 221 -17.81 6.54 -6.47
N PHE A 222 -16.77 6.62 -5.63
CA PHE A 222 -15.39 6.68 -6.11
C PHE A 222 -14.98 5.44 -6.89
N TRP A 223 -15.31 4.24 -6.39
CA TRP A 223 -14.97 2.97 -7.02
C TRP A 223 -15.98 2.50 -8.08
N ASN A 224 -17.12 3.18 -8.25
CA ASN A 224 -18.20 2.81 -9.18
C ASN A 224 -18.71 1.36 -9.00
N ARG A 225 -18.78 0.93 -7.74
CA ARG A 225 -19.25 -0.39 -7.25
C ARG A 225 -19.67 -0.23 -5.79
N ASP A 226 -20.43 -1.16 -5.24
CA ASP A 226 -20.72 -1.09 -3.80
C ASP A 226 -19.46 -1.36 -2.96
N MET A 227 -19.20 -0.44 -2.03
CA MET A 227 -18.07 -0.42 -1.10
C MET A 227 -18.58 -0.20 0.32
N TYR A 228 -17.88 -0.78 1.29
CA TYR A 228 -18.33 -0.90 2.67
C TYR A 228 -17.23 -0.50 3.64
N VAL A 229 -17.63 0.05 4.78
CA VAL A 229 -16.80 0.33 5.96
C VAL A 229 -17.52 -0.20 7.20
N GLY A 230 -16.78 -0.47 8.27
CA GLY A 230 -17.35 -1.05 9.48
C GLY A 230 -16.44 -0.91 10.69
N ALA A 231 -16.96 -1.27 11.86
CA ALA A 231 -16.27 -1.21 13.13
C ALA A 231 -16.72 -2.35 14.07
N ASN A 232 -15.75 -2.95 14.76
CA ASN A 232 -15.97 -4.01 15.74
C ASN A 232 -16.06 -3.36 17.13
N VAL A 233 -17.28 -3.00 17.53
CA VAL A 233 -17.55 -2.12 18.68
C VAL A 233 -17.63 -2.93 19.97
N LYS A 234 -16.70 -2.67 20.90
CA LYS A 234 -16.68 -3.22 22.26
C LYS A 234 -17.54 -2.35 23.19
N LEU A 235 -18.68 -2.87 23.65
CA LEU A 235 -19.56 -2.20 24.60
C LEU A 235 -19.08 -2.38 26.05
N PRO A 236 -19.16 -1.36 26.91
CA PRO A 236 -18.76 -1.46 28.31
C PRO A 236 -19.67 -2.42 29.10
N PHE A 237 -19.15 -2.95 30.22
CA PHE A 237 -19.93 -3.81 31.11
C PHE A 237 -21.21 -3.10 31.61
N GLY A 238 -22.34 -3.81 31.56
CA GLY A 238 -23.64 -3.26 31.94
C GLY A 238 -24.25 -2.23 30.99
N TYR A 239 -23.72 -2.09 29.75
CA TYR A 239 -24.27 -1.19 28.74
C TYR A 239 -25.78 -1.46 28.49
N ASN A 240 -26.60 -0.44 28.68
CA ASN A 240 -28.04 -0.52 28.45
C ASN A 240 -28.45 0.40 27.29
N ALA A 241 -28.82 -0.17 26.14
CA ALA A 241 -29.29 0.57 24.98
C ALA A 241 -30.61 1.35 25.21
N SER A 242 -31.33 1.08 26.31
CA SER A 242 -32.53 1.83 26.72
C SER A 242 -32.26 2.94 27.74
N ASP A 243 -31.04 3.07 28.26
CA ASP A 243 -30.65 4.19 29.12
C ASP A 243 -30.18 5.38 28.28
N ALA A 244 -31.03 6.39 28.14
CA ALA A 244 -30.69 7.63 27.42
C ALA A 244 -29.91 8.64 28.28
N GLY A 245 -29.69 8.36 29.56
CA GLY A 245 -29.01 9.25 30.52
C GLY A 245 -27.49 9.02 30.59
N THR A 246 -27.05 7.76 30.62
CA THR A 246 -25.61 7.43 30.61
C THR A 246 -25.01 7.63 29.22
N ARG A 247 -23.86 8.32 29.14
CA ARG A 247 -23.10 8.54 27.90
C ARG A 247 -21.63 8.16 28.11
N TYR A 248 -21.01 7.57 27.10
CA TYR A 248 -19.66 6.98 27.19
C TYR A 248 -18.67 7.67 26.23
N PRO A 249 -17.44 7.98 26.65
CA PRO A 249 -16.39 8.34 25.71
C PRO A 249 -16.02 7.14 24.83
N VAL A 250 -15.40 7.40 23.68
CA VAL A 250 -15.05 6.38 22.68
C VAL A 250 -13.55 6.44 22.40
N ILE A 251 -12.92 5.26 22.44
CA ILE A 251 -11.55 5.04 21.98
C ILE A 251 -11.65 4.44 20.57
N TYR A 252 -11.16 5.18 19.59
CA TYR A 252 -11.02 4.75 18.21
C TYR A 252 -9.64 4.11 18.07
N SER A 253 -9.64 2.79 17.95
CA SER A 253 -8.45 1.98 17.75
C SER A 253 -8.15 1.87 16.27
N GLN A 254 -6.87 1.93 15.91
CA GLN A 254 -6.35 1.92 14.56
C GLN A 254 -5.24 0.87 14.50
N ASP A 255 -5.26 -0.02 13.52
CA ASP A 255 -4.55 -1.30 13.52
C ASP A 255 -4.63 -1.92 12.09
N HIS A 256 -4.04 -3.09 11.80
CA HIS A 256 -3.84 -3.66 10.44
C HIS A 256 -5.09 -4.31 9.77
N TRP A 257 -5.43 -5.59 10.03
CA TRP A 257 -6.72 -6.18 9.59
C TRP A 257 -7.25 -7.35 10.48
N ALA A 258 -8.56 -7.34 10.81
CA ALA A 258 -9.14 -8.08 11.95
C ALA A 258 -9.84 -9.41 11.63
N GLY A 259 -10.75 -9.38 10.66
CA GLY A 259 -11.92 -10.26 10.74
C GLY A 259 -12.80 -9.89 11.94
N GLY A 260 -13.02 -10.85 12.86
CA GLY A 260 -13.95 -10.73 14.00
C GLY A 260 -13.30 -10.24 15.30
N ASP A 261 -12.02 -9.92 15.23
CA ASP A 261 -11.22 -9.41 16.33
C ASP A 261 -11.55 -7.90 16.59
N ILE A 262 -11.48 -7.44 17.85
CA ILE A 262 -11.90 -6.11 18.36
C ILE A 262 -10.74 -5.07 18.40
N ALA A 263 -10.54 -4.21 19.42
CA ALA A 263 -9.33 -3.34 19.58
C ALA A 263 -8.27 -3.94 20.54
N PHE A 264 -6.94 -3.97 20.21
CA PHE A 264 -5.73 -4.41 20.99
C PHE A 264 -5.28 -5.91 21.32
N ALA A 265 -5.72 -7.02 20.71
CA ALA A 265 -5.81 -8.36 21.38
C ALA A 265 -4.55 -8.96 22.01
N GLY A 266 -3.41 -8.90 21.30
CA GLY A 266 -2.30 -9.84 21.47
C GLY A 266 -1.59 -9.83 22.84
N PHE A 267 -2.07 -9.00 23.77
CA PHE A 267 -1.52 -8.80 25.11
C PHE A 267 -2.15 -9.73 26.18
N GLY A 268 -3.15 -10.56 25.83
CA GLY A 268 -3.86 -11.46 26.75
C GLY A 268 -3.26 -12.85 26.96
N GLY A 269 -2.44 -13.04 28.00
CA GLY A 269 -1.87 -14.34 28.38
C GLY A 269 -2.65 -15.08 29.47
N GLY A 270 -3.69 -15.85 29.11
CA GLY A 270 -4.46 -16.69 30.03
C GLY A 270 -5.78 -16.04 30.53
N ASN A 271 -6.66 -16.89 31.08
CA ASN A 271 -8.02 -16.75 31.68
C ASN A 271 -9.04 -15.64 31.27
N TRP A 272 -8.63 -14.59 30.57
CA TRP A 272 -9.36 -13.84 29.54
C TRP A 272 -10.84 -13.55 29.78
N THR A 273 -11.72 -14.52 29.50
CA THR A 273 -13.18 -14.41 29.67
C THR A 273 -13.56 -13.96 31.08
N THR A 274 -12.86 -14.43 32.11
CA THR A 274 -13.11 -14.01 33.51
C THR A 274 -12.70 -12.55 33.76
N ASP A 275 -11.72 -12.03 33.04
CA ASP A 275 -11.19 -10.67 33.25
C ASP A 275 -12.00 -9.61 32.49
N TRP A 276 -12.71 -9.99 31.41
CA TRP A 276 -13.75 -9.17 30.77
C TRP A 276 -15.06 -9.14 31.53
N ASP A 277 -15.50 -10.28 32.04
CA ASP A 277 -16.69 -10.36 32.90
C ASP A 277 -16.47 -9.59 34.23
N ASN A 278 -15.21 -9.21 34.52
CA ASN A 278 -14.81 -8.25 35.56
C ASN A 278 -14.23 -6.91 35.03
N GLY A 279 -14.23 -6.65 33.70
CA GLY A 279 -14.15 -5.30 33.12
C GLY A 279 -13.22 -5.00 31.94
N ILE A 280 -12.26 -5.85 31.50
CA ILE A 280 -11.39 -5.57 30.31
C ILE A 280 -11.11 -6.81 29.43
N ILE A 281 -11.09 -6.59 28.10
CA ILE A 281 -10.64 -7.50 27.02
C ILE A 281 -10.40 -6.67 25.74
N PRO A 282 -9.30 -6.94 25.03
CA PRO A 282 -9.09 -6.60 23.62
C PRO A 282 -9.17 -7.85 22.68
N GLY A 283 -8.97 -7.89 21.35
CA GLY A 283 -8.76 -6.91 20.24
C GLY A 283 -8.69 -7.63 18.87
N VAL A 284 -8.09 -7.22 17.73
CA VAL A 284 -7.24 -6.13 17.14
C VAL A 284 -7.82 -5.73 15.72
N ASN A 285 -7.57 -4.53 15.15
CA ASN A 285 -7.71 -4.13 13.71
C ASN A 285 -9.08 -3.68 13.09
N GLY A 286 -9.20 -3.05 11.88
CA GLY A 286 -8.22 -2.35 10.99
C GLY A 286 -8.49 -2.34 9.44
N THR A 287 -8.21 -1.22 8.73
CA THR A 287 -8.04 -0.97 7.25
C THR A 287 -7.33 0.40 7.02
N ALA A 288 -7.13 0.86 5.76
CA ALA A 288 -6.52 2.18 5.47
C ALA A 288 -7.53 3.35 5.62
N ASP A 289 -7.38 4.17 6.66
CA ASP A 289 -8.48 4.98 7.20
C ASP A 289 -8.48 6.49 6.81
N LEU A 290 -7.92 6.85 5.64
CA LEU A 290 -7.76 8.25 5.18
C LEU A 290 -8.16 8.50 3.72
N ASN A 291 -8.37 9.77 3.35
CA ASN A 291 -8.60 10.15 1.97
C ASN A 291 -7.28 10.08 1.17
N THR A 292 -7.20 9.21 0.16
CA THR A 292 -6.00 9.06 -0.68
C THR A 292 -6.38 8.98 -2.15
N ALA A 293 -5.55 9.54 -3.04
CA ALA A 293 -5.84 9.57 -4.47
C ALA A 293 -5.87 8.17 -5.13
N ASN A 294 -5.31 7.15 -4.47
CA ASN A 294 -5.28 5.77 -4.97
C ASN A 294 -6.37 4.88 -4.37
N LEU A 295 -6.75 5.09 -3.10
CA LEU A 295 -7.70 4.25 -2.37
C LEU A 295 -9.11 4.84 -2.29
N GLY A 296 -9.25 6.16 -2.47
CA GLY A 296 -10.51 6.89 -2.43
C GLY A 296 -10.72 7.66 -1.12
N PRO A 297 -11.94 8.21 -0.93
CA PRO A 297 -12.30 8.98 0.26
C PRO A 297 -12.62 8.10 1.48
N TYR A 298 -11.66 7.27 1.94
CA TYR A 298 -11.84 6.44 3.14
C TYR A 298 -11.95 7.30 4.42
N GLY A 299 -11.23 8.43 4.46
CA GLY A 299 -11.28 9.38 5.57
C GLY A 299 -12.65 10.01 5.73
N ASP A 300 -13.31 10.41 4.64
CA ASP A 300 -14.68 10.94 4.68
C ASP A 300 -15.69 9.83 5.02
N ALA A 301 -15.53 8.63 4.44
CA ALA A 301 -16.40 7.49 4.73
C ALA A 301 -16.38 7.09 6.21
N ILE A 302 -15.22 7.14 6.85
CA ILE A 302 -15.10 6.79 8.27
C ILE A 302 -15.54 7.96 9.15
N ASN A 303 -15.00 9.16 8.93
CA ASN A 303 -15.20 10.29 9.82
C ASN A 303 -16.58 10.96 9.69
N ASP A 304 -17.18 10.96 8.50
CA ASP A 304 -18.42 11.68 8.20
C ASP A 304 -19.60 10.76 7.74
N GLU A 305 -19.40 9.46 7.48
CA GLU A 305 -20.49 8.47 7.32
C GLU A 305 -20.56 7.47 8.51
N LEU A 306 -19.46 6.77 8.84
CA LEU A 306 -19.46 5.70 9.85
C LEU A 306 -19.52 6.22 11.30
N ILE A 307 -18.69 7.19 11.68
CA ILE A 307 -18.70 7.73 13.05
C ILE A 307 -20.08 8.33 13.42
N PRO A 308 -20.75 9.14 12.58
CA PRO A 308 -22.12 9.59 12.84
C PRO A 308 -23.15 8.45 12.92
N HIS A 309 -22.94 7.32 12.23
CA HIS A 309 -23.79 6.14 12.37
C HIS A 309 -23.59 5.44 13.73
N LEU A 310 -22.34 5.31 14.18
CA LEU A 310 -22.00 4.78 15.50
C LEU A 310 -22.55 5.67 16.63
N ASP A 311 -22.44 7.00 16.50
CA ASP A 311 -23.00 7.98 17.44
C ASP A 311 -24.55 7.98 17.49
N ALA A 312 -25.21 7.40 16.48
CA ALA A 312 -26.66 7.21 16.44
C ALA A 312 -27.11 5.82 16.93
N MET A 313 -26.25 4.80 16.83
CA MET A 313 -26.50 3.44 17.35
C MET A 313 -26.18 3.31 18.86
N PHE A 314 -25.20 4.07 19.35
CA PHE A 314 -24.65 3.91 20.69
C PHE A 314 -24.69 5.21 21.50
N ASN A 315 -24.73 5.08 22.82
CA ASN A 315 -24.74 6.18 23.77
C ASN A 315 -23.36 6.89 23.89
N THR A 316 -22.73 7.24 22.78
CA THR A 316 -21.41 7.89 22.75
C THR A 316 -21.49 9.33 23.29
N ILE A 317 -20.38 9.89 23.74
CA ILE A 317 -20.22 11.35 23.88
C ILE A 317 -19.64 11.85 22.55
N ALA A 318 -20.52 12.38 21.69
CA ALA A 318 -20.20 12.78 20.31
C ALA A 318 -19.36 14.08 20.20
N GLU A 319 -18.55 14.38 21.21
CA GLU A 319 -17.75 15.61 21.36
C GLU A 319 -16.24 15.28 21.34
N PRO A 320 -15.37 16.13 20.76
CA PRO A 320 -13.97 15.74 20.52
C PRO A 320 -13.18 15.38 21.77
N TYR A 321 -13.40 16.05 22.91
CA TYR A 321 -12.70 15.74 24.17
C TYR A 321 -12.92 14.30 24.65
N ALA A 322 -13.99 13.64 24.17
CA ALA A 322 -14.38 12.28 24.51
C ALA A 322 -14.17 11.27 23.36
N ARG A 323 -13.64 11.70 22.21
CA ARG A 323 -13.18 10.83 21.12
C ARG A 323 -11.66 10.75 21.12
N ILE A 324 -11.10 9.64 21.58
CA ILE A 324 -9.65 9.42 21.64
C ILE A 324 -9.21 8.56 20.47
N GLN A 325 -8.12 8.92 19.81
CA GLN A 325 -7.44 8.11 18.81
C GLN A 325 -6.30 7.30 19.47
N GLU A 326 -6.13 6.04 19.09
CA GLU A 326 -4.97 5.24 19.51
C GLU A 326 -4.67 4.14 18.47
N GLY A 327 -3.50 3.52 18.53
CA GLY A 327 -3.12 2.47 17.59
C GLY A 327 -1.63 2.12 17.58
N GLY A 328 -1.29 0.99 16.97
CA GLY A 328 0.08 0.50 16.81
C GLY A 328 0.56 0.47 15.35
N SER A 329 1.86 0.68 15.07
CA SER A 329 2.45 0.52 13.73
C SER A 329 1.75 1.42 12.68
N THR A 330 1.26 0.88 11.57
CA THR A 330 0.43 1.60 10.58
C THR A 330 -0.75 2.29 11.25
N GLY A 331 -1.49 1.57 12.09
CA GLY A 331 -2.55 2.13 12.93
C GLY A 331 -2.07 3.23 13.89
N GLY A 332 -0.84 3.16 14.37
CA GLY A 332 -0.22 4.24 15.16
C GLY A 332 -0.03 5.52 14.35
N TRP A 333 0.34 5.42 13.07
CA TRP A 333 0.43 6.55 12.15
C TRP A 333 -0.97 7.06 11.77
N GLU A 334 -1.93 6.17 11.53
CA GLU A 334 -3.32 6.54 11.22
C GLU A 334 -4.00 7.25 12.40
N SER A 335 -3.76 6.78 13.63
CA SER A 335 -4.17 7.43 14.88
C SER A 335 -3.64 8.86 15.00
N ALA A 336 -2.37 9.08 14.65
CA ALA A 336 -1.78 10.42 14.61
C ALA A 336 -2.38 11.26 13.48
N ALA A 337 -2.48 10.69 12.27
CA ALA A 337 -2.99 11.36 11.09
C ALA A 337 -4.46 11.79 11.26
N ASN A 338 -5.32 10.94 11.83
CA ASN A 338 -6.72 11.26 12.10
C ASN A 338 -6.85 12.42 13.10
N LEU A 339 -6.04 12.50 14.16
CA LEU A 339 -6.02 13.71 15.00
C LEU A 339 -5.51 14.95 14.21
N ILE A 340 -4.44 14.80 13.44
CA ILE A 340 -3.76 15.92 12.76
C ILE A 340 -4.61 16.50 11.63
N PHE A 341 -5.40 15.66 10.94
CA PHE A 341 -6.30 16.05 9.87
C PHE A 341 -7.74 16.33 10.35
N ARG A 342 -8.21 15.71 11.44
CA ARG A 342 -9.52 15.95 12.06
C ARG A 342 -9.43 16.36 13.54
N PRO A 343 -8.70 17.45 13.89
CA PRO A 343 -8.64 17.97 15.25
C PRO A 343 -9.97 18.60 15.71
N ASP A 344 -10.93 18.75 14.80
CA ASP A 344 -12.32 19.10 15.08
C ASP A 344 -13.18 17.91 15.52
N LEU A 345 -12.69 16.67 15.37
CA LEU A 345 -13.44 15.45 15.65
C LEU A 345 -12.84 14.63 16.81
N PHE A 346 -11.51 14.57 16.92
CA PHE A 346 -10.78 13.80 17.94
C PHE A 346 -10.05 14.67 18.96
N GLY A 347 -10.04 14.28 20.22
CA GLY A 347 -9.48 15.05 21.34
C GLY A 347 -7.96 14.94 21.45
N ALA A 348 -7.42 13.73 21.33
CA ALA A 348 -5.99 13.43 21.36
C ALA A 348 -5.70 12.10 20.65
N CYS A 349 -4.42 11.86 20.32
CA CYS A 349 -3.91 10.58 19.83
C CYS A 349 -2.85 10.02 20.79
N PHE A 350 -2.85 8.70 20.96
CA PHE A 350 -1.88 7.96 21.78
C PHE A 350 -1.19 6.87 20.94
N SER A 351 -0.44 7.32 19.94
CA SER A 351 0.19 6.48 18.92
C SER A 351 1.37 5.67 19.46
N SER A 352 1.42 4.39 19.12
CA SER A 352 2.47 3.46 19.56
C SER A 352 3.29 2.95 18.37
N TYR A 353 4.62 3.14 18.44
CA TYR A 353 5.61 2.77 17.40
C TYR A 353 5.10 3.00 15.97
N PRO A 354 4.63 4.22 15.66
CA PRO A 354 3.88 4.49 14.44
C PRO A 354 4.76 4.33 13.20
N ASP A 355 4.14 4.01 12.05
CA ASP A 355 4.78 4.20 10.75
C ASP A 355 5.31 5.63 10.60
N SER A 356 6.27 5.84 9.70
CA SER A 356 7.15 7.02 9.69
C SER A 356 6.39 8.36 9.70
N LEU A 357 6.37 9.04 10.85
CA LEU A 357 5.73 10.34 11.06
C LEU A 357 6.40 11.49 10.27
N ASP A 358 7.63 11.25 9.79
CA ASP A 358 8.47 12.16 9.02
C ASP A 358 9.29 11.34 8.00
N PHE A 359 9.39 11.80 6.75
CA PHE A 359 10.08 11.05 5.68
C PHE A 359 11.53 11.48 5.42
N HIS A 360 12.15 12.29 6.30
CA HIS A 360 13.63 12.33 6.38
C HIS A 360 14.17 10.97 6.87
N ARG A 361 13.33 10.13 7.52
CA ARG A 361 13.60 8.73 7.87
C ARG A 361 12.35 7.86 7.68
N HIS A 362 12.15 7.37 6.45
CA HIS A 362 11.13 6.39 6.14
C HIS A 362 11.68 4.97 6.37
N GLN A 363 11.46 4.43 7.57
CA GLN A 363 12.39 3.47 8.20
C GLN A 363 13.83 4.05 8.17
N ASP A 364 14.86 3.25 7.87
CA ASP A 364 16.22 3.76 7.64
C ASP A 364 16.37 4.51 6.29
N ILE A 365 15.37 4.54 5.40
CA ILE A 365 15.51 5.26 4.12
C ILE A 365 15.56 6.78 4.36
N PRO A 366 16.65 7.48 3.98
CA PRO A 366 16.70 8.94 4.02
C PRO A 366 16.00 9.49 2.77
N LEU A 367 14.67 9.39 2.72
CA LEU A 367 13.89 9.43 1.46
C LEU A 367 13.95 10.79 0.74
N TYR A 368 14.18 11.89 1.46
CA TYR A 368 14.37 13.22 0.86
C TYR A 368 15.80 13.51 0.38
N ASP A 369 16.81 12.89 1.00
CA ASP A 369 18.22 13.30 0.87
C ASP A 369 19.12 12.28 0.13
N ASN A 370 18.64 11.04 -0.07
CA ASN A 370 19.40 9.96 -0.69
C ASN A 370 19.01 9.69 -2.16
N GLU A 371 19.96 9.23 -2.98
CA GLU A 371 19.72 8.89 -4.39
C GLU A 371 19.12 7.48 -4.58
N ASN A 372 19.20 6.60 -3.56
CA ASN A 372 18.81 5.20 -3.67
C ASN A 372 18.17 4.66 -2.38
N ALA A 373 17.01 4.01 -2.48
CA ALA A 373 16.27 3.48 -1.33
C ALA A 373 16.95 2.27 -0.68
N TYR A 374 17.88 1.59 -1.37
CA TYR A 374 18.49 0.34 -0.93
C TYR A 374 19.95 0.47 -0.51
N THR A 375 20.59 1.60 -0.83
CA THR A 375 21.99 1.89 -0.49
C THR A 375 22.17 3.35 -0.10
N THR A 376 22.95 3.59 0.95
CA THR A 376 23.32 4.97 1.35
C THR A 376 24.42 5.53 0.44
N ALA A 377 24.74 6.82 0.56
CA ALA A 377 25.81 7.47 -0.20
C ALA A 377 27.21 6.79 -0.09
N ASN A 378 27.47 6.02 0.97
CA ASN A 378 28.72 5.24 1.12
C ASN A 378 28.66 3.81 0.53
N ARG A 379 27.50 3.42 -0.02
CA ARG A 379 27.15 2.11 -0.58
C ARG A 379 26.96 0.95 0.40
N SER A 380 26.89 1.20 1.71
CA SER A 380 26.24 0.27 2.63
C SER A 380 24.76 0.11 2.28
N ALA A 381 24.22 -1.09 2.52
CA ALA A 381 22.79 -1.36 2.36
C ALA A 381 21.94 -0.57 3.37
N VAL A 382 20.69 -0.30 2.99
CA VAL A 382 19.64 0.27 3.86
C VAL A 382 18.77 -0.87 4.37
N TYR A 383 18.48 -0.86 5.68
CA TYR A 383 17.78 -1.95 6.35
C TYR A 383 16.34 -1.60 6.72
N SER A 384 15.47 -2.61 6.66
CA SER A 384 14.04 -2.48 7.00
C SER A 384 13.63 -3.33 8.20
N ILE A 385 14.36 -4.41 8.51
CA ILE A 385 14.11 -5.24 9.69
C ILE A 385 15.40 -5.54 10.45
N ARG A 386 15.33 -5.36 11.78
CA ARG A 386 16.36 -5.73 12.76
C ARG A 386 15.75 -6.51 13.95
N GLU A 387 16.50 -7.45 14.50
CA GLU A 387 16.07 -8.37 15.57
C GLU A 387 17.04 -8.39 16.75
N VAL A 388 16.57 -8.78 17.94
CA VAL A 388 17.41 -8.94 19.14
C VAL A 388 17.97 -10.36 19.22
N ILE A 389 19.05 -10.62 18.49
CA ILE A 389 19.69 -11.93 18.44
C ILE A 389 20.76 -12.03 19.54
N ASN A 390 20.61 -13.00 20.45
CA ASN A 390 21.50 -13.21 21.61
C ASN A 390 21.72 -11.94 22.46
N GLY A 391 20.69 -11.10 22.59
CA GLY A 391 20.76 -9.82 23.32
C GLY A 391 21.44 -8.67 22.55
N THR A 392 21.78 -8.86 21.28
CA THR A 392 22.36 -7.84 20.40
C THR A 392 21.38 -7.48 19.28
N LEU A 393 21.08 -6.20 19.12
CA LEU A 393 20.29 -5.71 17.99
C LEU A 393 21.06 -5.94 16.68
N THR A 394 20.45 -6.68 15.76
CA THR A 394 21.11 -7.24 14.56
C THR A 394 20.26 -6.97 13.33
N GLU A 395 20.89 -6.43 12.29
CA GLU A 395 20.31 -6.26 10.95
C GLU A 395 19.97 -7.63 10.32
N VAL A 396 18.71 -7.84 9.90
CA VAL A 396 18.26 -9.14 9.33
C VAL A 396 17.64 -9.05 7.94
N THR A 397 17.12 -7.90 7.50
CA THR A 397 16.55 -7.74 6.15
C THR A 397 16.71 -6.32 5.62
N THR A 398 17.11 -6.23 4.35
CA THR A 398 17.27 -4.98 3.60
C THR A 398 15.98 -4.56 2.90
N VAL A 399 15.79 -3.25 2.72
CA VAL A 399 14.68 -2.66 1.95
C VAL A 399 14.54 -3.30 0.55
N ALA A 400 15.68 -3.64 -0.07
CA ALA A 400 15.73 -4.33 -1.36
C ALA A 400 15.03 -5.70 -1.33
N GLN A 401 15.31 -6.53 -0.33
CA GLN A 401 14.77 -7.89 -0.23
C GLN A 401 13.24 -7.89 -0.11
N GLU A 402 12.66 -6.92 0.58
CA GLU A 402 11.20 -6.77 0.70
C GLU A 402 10.54 -6.20 -0.54
N ASN A 403 11.15 -5.21 -1.18
CA ASN A 403 10.63 -4.67 -2.44
C ASN A 403 10.69 -5.73 -3.56
N HIS A 404 11.75 -6.57 -3.58
CA HIS A 404 11.86 -7.72 -4.49
C HIS A 404 10.85 -8.83 -4.14
N TRP A 405 10.62 -9.11 -2.86
CA TRP A 405 9.58 -10.04 -2.38
C TRP A 405 8.19 -9.61 -2.86
N GLU A 406 7.83 -8.34 -2.66
CA GLU A 406 6.54 -7.79 -3.10
C GLU A 406 6.34 -7.85 -4.61
N LEU A 407 7.39 -7.70 -5.43
CA LEU A 407 7.29 -7.87 -6.89
C LEU A 407 6.86 -9.29 -7.30
N THR A 408 7.03 -10.30 -6.44
CA THR A 408 6.45 -11.64 -6.69
C THR A 408 4.93 -11.65 -6.55
N TYR A 409 4.34 -10.78 -5.73
CA TYR A 409 2.88 -10.67 -5.50
C TYR A 409 2.20 -9.56 -6.32
N GLY A 410 2.80 -8.37 -6.39
CA GLY A 410 2.26 -7.18 -7.08
C GLY A 410 3.12 -6.67 -8.24
N THR A 411 2.66 -5.61 -8.89
CA THR A 411 3.33 -4.75 -9.91
C THR A 411 2.38 -3.60 -10.18
N SER A 412 2.83 -2.36 -10.40
CA SER A 412 1.96 -1.17 -10.39
C SER A 412 1.34 -0.93 -9.00
N SER A 413 2.19 -1.01 -7.97
CA SER A 413 1.85 -1.03 -6.54
C SER A 413 0.51 -1.65 -6.14
N ARG A 414 0.47 -3.00 -6.13
CA ARG A 414 -0.71 -3.83 -5.79
C ARG A 414 -0.33 -5.21 -5.20
N SER A 415 0.76 -5.28 -4.44
CA SER A 415 1.26 -6.52 -3.81
C SER A 415 0.47 -6.98 -2.58
N SER A 416 -0.33 -6.06 -2.01
CA SER A 416 -0.89 -6.13 -0.65
C SER A 416 0.14 -6.15 0.48
N GLY A 417 1.42 -5.85 0.19
CA GLY A 417 2.48 -5.67 1.19
C GLY A 417 2.70 -4.22 1.61
N GLN A 418 3.49 -4.05 2.68
CA GLN A 418 3.72 -2.77 3.38
C GLN A 418 4.21 -1.64 2.44
N TRP A 419 5.15 -1.94 1.54
CA TRP A 419 5.73 -0.94 0.66
C TRP A 419 4.75 -0.49 -0.44
N ASP A 420 3.86 -1.38 -0.89
CA ASP A 420 2.81 -1.00 -1.86
C ASP A 420 1.63 -0.27 -1.21
N ILE A 421 1.26 -0.57 0.04
CA ILE A 421 0.23 0.22 0.74
C ILE A 421 0.74 1.63 1.11
N TRP A 422 2.00 1.78 1.54
CA TRP A 422 2.62 3.11 1.70
C TRP A 422 2.65 3.88 0.36
N ASN A 423 3.01 3.23 -0.75
CA ASN A 423 2.93 3.86 -2.08
C ASN A 423 1.50 4.33 -2.42
N ALA A 424 0.47 3.56 -2.07
CA ALA A 424 -0.92 3.92 -2.32
C ALA A 424 -1.45 5.03 -1.38
N VAL A 425 -1.06 5.02 -0.10
CA VAL A 425 -1.54 5.97 0.91
C VAL A 425 -0.81 7.31 0.82
N PHE A 426 0.52 7.30 0.75
CA PHE A 426 1.35 8.52 0.74
C PHE A 426 1.49 9.13 -0.66
N GLY A 427 1.38 8.30 -1.70
CA GLY A 427 1.56 8.72 -3.09
C GLY A 427 0.36 9.38 -3.75
N VAL A 428 0.56 9.71 -5.02
CA VAL A 428 -0.46 10.17 -5.98
C VAL A 428 -0.59 9.14 -7.11
N GLN A 429 -1.59 9.25 -7.98
CA GLN A 429 -1.64 8.44 -9.19
C GLN A 429 -0.55 8.85 -10.18
N GLY A 430 -0.02 7.86 -10.91
CA GLY A 430 0.68 8.07 -12.18
C GLY A 430 -0.28 8.08 -13.36
N LEU A 431 0.24 8.36 -14.57
CA LEU A 431 -0.52 8.36 -15.81
C LEU A 431 -1.19 7.00 -16.12
N ASN A 432 -0.64 5.91 -15.57
CA ASN A 432 -1.20 4.56 -15.68
C ASN A 432 -2.37 4.29 -14.70
N GLY A 433 -2.76 5.25 -13.86
CA GLY A 433 -3.86 5.13 -12.88
C GLY A 433 -3.51 4.40 -11.57
N TYR A 434 -2.31 3.82 -11.48
CA TYR A 434 -1.77 3.18 -10.28
C TYR A 434 -0.92 4.18 -9.47
N PRO A 435 -0.51 3.85 -8.23
CA PRO A 435 0.37 4.74 -7.47
C PRO A 435 1.66 5.07 -8.23
N LEU A 436 2.00 6.35 -8.29
CA LEU A 436 3.25 6.86 -8.84
C LEU A 436 4.39 6.44 -7.89
N GLU A 437 5.16 5.42 -8.27
CA GLU A 437 6.17 4.87 -7.36
C GLU A 437 7.27 5.92 -7.04
N PRO A 438 7.66 6.08 -5.77
CA PRO A 438 8.71 7.01 -5.31
C PRO A 438 10.12 6.58 -5.70
N TRP A 439 10.34 5.28 -5.92
CA TRP A 439 11.61 4.68 -6.35
C TRP A 439 11.35 3.49 -7.28
N ASP A 440 12.39 3.07 -8.00
CA ASP A 440 12.34 1.83 -8.78
C ASP A 440 12.41 0.58 -7.88
N LYS A 441 11.35 -0.23 -7.84
CA LYS A 441 11.31 -1.42 -6.97
C LYS A 441 12.37 -2.51 -7.25
N VAL A 442 13.17 -2.44 -8.32
CA VAL A 442 14.31 -3.37 -8.52
C VAL A 442 15.65 -2.72 -8.17
N THR A 443 15.92 -1.52 -8.69
CA THR A 443 17.24 -0.87 -8.56
C THR A 443 17.37 0.02 -7.32
N GLY A 444 16.24 0.42 -6.72
CA GLY A 444 16.17 1.37 -5.62
C GLY A 444 16.35 2.83 -6.03
N GLU A 445 16.54 3.17 -7.32
CA GLU A 445 16.69 4.57 -7.77
C GLU A 445 15.52 5.42 -7.27
N ILE A 446 15.78 6.40 -6.40
CA ILE A 446 14.77 7.32 -5.89
C ILE A 446 14.45 8.35 -6.97
N TYR A 447 13.17 8.70 -7.09
CA TYR A 447 12.69 9.76 -7.97
C TYR A 447 12.24 10.95 -7.11
N PRO A 448 13.09 11.98 -6.85
CA PRO A 448 12.75 13.04 -5.91
C PRO A 448 11.44 13.78 -6.25
N GLN A 449 11.14 13.94 -7.54
CA GLN A 449 9.88 14.54 -8.01
C GLN A 449 8.63 13.69 -7.70
N ALA A 450 8.76 12.38 -7.47
CA ALA A 450 7.68 11.55 -6.94
C ALA A 450 7.56 11.70 -5.41
N VAL A 451 8.70 11.74 -4.70
CA VAL A 451 8.77 11.96 -3.24
C VAL A 451 8.19 13.33 -2.82
N GLU A 452 8.33 14.38 -3.64
CA GLU A 452 7.63 15.67 -3.41
C GLU A 452 6.09 15.52 -3.31
N TYR A 453 5.50 14.47 -3.90
CA TYR A 453 4.06 14.22 -3.77
C TYR A 453 3.67 13.68 -2.39
N TRP A 454 4.58 13.05 -1.65
CA TRP A 454 4.34 12.41 -0.34
C TRP A 454 4.30 13.39 0.84
N LYS A 455 4.88 14.59 0.68
CA LYS A 455 5.00 15.63 1.72
C LYS A 455 3.72 16.09 2.47
N PRO A 456 2.47 15.88 2.01
CA PRO A 456 1.27 16.14 2.82
C PRO A 456 0.97 15.04 3.85
N MET A 457 1.47 13.82 3.62
CA MET A 457 1.31 12.66 4.52
C MET A 457 2.50 12.49 5.46
N ASP A 458 3.63 13.15 5.17
CA ASP A 458 4.65 13.46 6.18
C ASP A 458 4.00 14.39 7.23
N LEU A 459 3.66 13.83 8.39
CA LEU A 459 2.85 14.49 9.40
C LEU A 459 3.61 15.64 10.08
N SER A 460 4.93 15.50 10.23
CA SER A 460 5.82 16.57 10.69
C SER A 460 5.87 17.73 9.69
N ASN A 461 6.04 17.45 8.39
CA ASN A 461 6.01 18.46 7.35
C ASN A 461 4.62 19.12 7.24
N TYR A 462 3.55 18.35 7.40
CA TYR A 462 2.18 18.88 7.41
C TYR A 462 1.96 19.85 8.57
N ILE A 463 2.29 19.45 9.81
CA ILE A 463 2.22 20.29 11.01
C ILE A 463 3.07 21.55 10.86
N THR A 464 4.34 21.41 10.47
CA THR A 464 5.29 22.53 10.42
C THR A 464 5.03 23.51 9.27
N SER A 465 4.38 23.06 8.19
CA SER A 465 3.91 23.91 7.08
C SER A 465 2.60 24.63 7.41
N ASN A 466 1.72 24.02 8.21
CA ASN A 466 0.43 24.59 8.62
C ASN A 466 0.46 25.23 10.03
N TRP A 467 1.65 25.49 10.56
CA TRP A 467 1.87 25.84 11.96
C TRP A 467 1.12 27.10 12.43
N ASN A 468 1.30 28.20 11.70
CA ASN A 468 0.70 29.52 11.96
C ASN A 468 -0.10 30.05 10.74
N ASN A 469 -0.63 29.17 9.89
CA ASN A 469 -1.53 29.57 8.80
C ASN A 469 -3.00 29.48 9.25
N THR A 470 -3.96 29.46 8.31
CA THR A 470 -5.39 29.35 8.60
C THR A 470 -5.79 28.10 9.39
N LYS A 471 -5.03 27.00 9.30
CA LYS A 471 -5.26 25.77 10.08
C LYS A 471 -4.65 25.85 11.50
N ASN A 472 -3.69 26.75 11.74
CA ASN A 472 -3.10 27.08 13.05
C ASN A 472 -2.64 25.85 13.88
N LEU A 473 -2.06 24.84 13.23
CA LEU A 473 -1.82 23.53 13.84
C LEU A 473 -0.88 23.58 15.06
N GLY A 474 0.05 24.55 15.10
CA GLY A 474 0.96 24.76 16.23
C GLY A 474 0.25 25.12 17.54
N SER A 475 -0.94 25.72 17.46
CA SER A 475 -1.81 26.00 18.62
C SER A 475 -2.94 24.99 18.77
N VAL A 476 -3.47 24.45 17.66
CA VAL A 476 -4.62 23.53 17.65
C VAL A 476 -4.27 22.16 18.23
N LEU A 477 -3.07 21.64 17.93
CA LEU A 477 -2.62 20.29 18.34
C LEU A 477 -1.83 20.26 19.66
N LYS A 478 -1.57 21.43 20.26
CA LYS A 478 -0.70 21.56 21.45
C LYS A 478 -1.26 20.75 22.62
N GLY A 479 -0.47 19.81 23.13
CA GLY A 479 -0.85 18.94 24.25
C GLY A 479 -1.83 17.81 23.90
N ARG A 480 -2.02 17.52 22.60
CA ARG A 480 -2.97 16.49 22.11
C ARG A 480 -2.27 15.33 21.37
N VAL A 481 -1.01 15.51 20.99
CA VAL A 481 -0.19 14.51 20.28
C VAL A 481 0.70 13.77 21.27
N TYR A 482 0.43 12.48 21.50
CA TYR A 482 1.23 11.60 22.35
C TYR A 482 1.76 10.43 21.53
N ILE A 483 3.09 10.30 21.46
CA ILE A 483 3.79 9.26 20.68
C ILE A 483 4.69 8.43 21.60
N TYR A 484 4.68 7.12 21.48
CA TYR A 484 5.65 6.20 22.08
C TYR A 484 6.39 5.44 20.98
N VAL A 485 7.68 5.16 21.15
CA VAL A 485 8.43 4.19 20.34
C VAL A 485 9.53 3.51 21.16
N GLY A 486 9.96 2.31 20.75
CA GLY A 486 11.12 1.64 21.33
C GLY A 486 12.41 2.04 20.62
N SER A 487 13.50 2.32 21.35
CA SER A 487 14.79 2.67 20.73
C SER A 487 15.43 1.51 19.94
N TRP A 488 14.94 0.28 20.12
CA TRP A 488 15.31 -0.91 19.38
C TRP A 488 14.13 -1.42 18.51
N ASP A 489 13.23 -0.52 18.09
CA ASP A 489 12.09 -0.85 17.22
C ASP A 489 12.53 -1.70 16.02
N ASN A 490 11.81 -2.78 15.72
CA ASN A 490 12.25 -3.77 14.74
C ASN A 490 12.28 -3.24 13.30
N TYR A 491 11.49 -2.21 13.00
CA TYR A 491 11.25 -1.70 11.67
C TYR A 491 11.81 -0.28 11.47
N TYR A 492 12.79 0.11 12.32
CA TYR A 492 13.45 1.43 12.32
C TYR A 492 12.49 2.62 12.52
N LEU A 493 11.28 2.39 13.04
CA LEU A 493 10.24 3.43 13.14
C LEU A 493 10.57 4.51 14.17
N ASN A 494 11.51 4.24 15.09
CA ASN A 494 12.02 5.25 16.01
C ASN A 494 12.66 6.44 15.27
N GLU A 495 13.26 6.22 14.10
CA GLU A 495 14.01 7.27 13.41
C GLU A 495 13.09 8.34 12.79
N GLY A 496 11.94 7.93 12.24
CA GLY A 496 10.89 8.86 11.81
C GLY A 496 10.21 9.57 12.98
N VAL A 497 10.10 8.93 14.15
CA VAL A 497 9.58 9.54 15.39
C VAL A 497 10.57 10.56 15.97
N GLU A 498 11.86 10.29 15.91
CA GLU A 498 12.93 11.20 16.37
C GLU A 498 13.05 12.44 15.47
N GLU A 499 12.98 12.29 14.15
CA GLU A 499 12.92 13.43 13.21
C GLU A 499 11.62 14.24 13.37
N PHE A 500 10.47 13.57 13.57
CA PHE A 500 9.20 14.25 13.90
C PHE A 500 9.34 15.10 15.17
N GLN A 501 9.84 14.54 16.27
CA GLN A 501 10.04 15.28 17.51
C GLN A 501 10.95 16.49 17.30
N LYS A 502 12.13 16.26 16.72
CA LYS A 502 13.15 17.29 16.41
C LYS A 502 12.56 18.45 15.61
N ARG A 503 11.69 18.16 14.62
CA ARG A 503 11.10 19.17 13.73
C ARG A 503 9.89 19.88 14.34
N THR A 504 9.08 19.22 15.18
CA THR A 504 8.02 19.89 15.93
C THR A 504 8.54 20.73 17.08
N ASP A 505 9.53 20.23 17.84
CA ASP A 505 10.14 20.96 18.96
C ASP A 505 10.93 22.19 18.46
N ALA A 506 11.51 22.14 17.25
CA ALA A 506 12.11 23.29 16.57
C ALA A 506 11.11 24.41 16.20
N LYS A 507 9.79 24.16 16.30
CA LYS A 507 8.72 25.16 16.11
C LYS A 507 8.00 25.52 17.41
N GLY A 508 7.75 24.53 18.28
CA GLY A 508 6.93 24.69 19.49
C GLY A 508 7.70 24.83 20.80
N GLY A 509 9.01 24.61 20.80
CA GLY A 509 9.79 24.35 22.01
C GLY A 509 9.76 22.87 22.41
N ALA A 510 10.72 22.45 23.25
CA ALA A 510 10.90 21.05 23.62
C ALA A 510 9.66 20.42 24.27
N GLY A 511 9.24 19.25 23.78
CA GLY A 511 8.04 18.55 24.24
C GLY A 511 6.72 19.17 23.77
N TRP A 512 6.69 19.80 22.59
CA TRP A 512 5.42 20.29 22.01
C TRP A 512 4.49 19.13 21.64
N ALA A 513 5.07 18.06 21.10
CA ALA A 513 4.48 16.72 21.05
C ALA A 513 5.07 15.89 22.20
N ASN A 514 4.24 15.07 22.85
CA ASN A 514 4.69 14.24 23.97
C ASN A 514 5.26 12.92 23.42
N VAL A 515 6.55 12.96 23.07
CA VAL A 515 7.27 11.82 22.48
C VAL A 515 8.05 11.07 23.56
N THR A 516 7.85 9.75 23.64
CA THR A 516 8.51 8.85 24.61
C THR A 516 9.29 7.76 23.88
N VAL A 517 10.62 7.85 23.89
CA VAL A 517 11.49 6.78 23.40
C VAL A 517 11.90 5.87 24.58
N LEU A 518 11.52 4.59 24.55
CA LEU A 518 11.87 3.63 25.60
C LEU A 518 13.17 2.87 25.27
N ALA A 519 14.12 2.92 26.20
CA ALA A 519 15.44 2.30 26.05
C ALA A 519 15.36 0.77 25.89
N ASN A 520 16.05 0.27 24.86
CA ASN A 520 16.19 -1.13 24.48
C ASN A 520 14.86 -1.88 24.27
N GLN A 521 13.75 -1.16 24.06
CA GLN A 521 12.47 -1.77 23.72
C GLN A 521 12.35 -1.99 22.22
N THR A 522 11.81 -3.15 21.85
CA THR A 522 11.47 -3.55 20.49
C THR A 522 10.14 -2.94 20.04
N HIS A 523 9.68 -3.29 18.84
CA HIS A 523 8.32 -3.00 18.40
C HIS A 523 7.27 -3.64 19.35
N GLY A 524 6.02 -3.18 19.28
CA GLY A 524 4.89 -3.78 20.01
C GLY A 524 4.61 -3.21 21.42
N GLY A 525 3.41 -3.48 21.92
CA GLY A 525 2.89 -3.08 23.24
C GLY A 525 1.86 -1.95 23.19
N LEU A 526 1.11 -1.73 24.26
CA LEU A 526 0.26 -0.54 24.38
C LEU A 526 1.11 0.74 24.49
N TYR A 527 0.47 1.92 24.51
CA TYR A 527 1.16 3.20 24.68
C TYR A 527 2.11 3.18 25.89
N GLN A 528 3.39 3.51 25.66
CA GLN A 528 4.49 3.41 26.65
C GLN A 528 4.68 2.00 27.28
N ARG A 529 4.23 0.93 26.60
CA ARG A 529 4.15 -0.46 27.11
C ARG A 529 3.42 -0.57 28.46
N ARG A 530 2.40 0.27 28.68
CA ARG A 530 1.56 0.23 29.89
C ARG A 530 0.76 -1.05 29.96
N GLU A 531 0.52 -1.53 31.18
CA GLU A 531 -0.55 -2.50 31.45
C GLU A 531 -1.90 -1.88 31.08
N ILE A 532 -2.81 -2.68 30.52
CA ILE A 532 -4.08 -2.19 29.93
C ILE A 532 -4.94 -1.36 30.89
N TRP A 533 -5.04 -1.76 32.16
CA TRP A 533 -5.75 -0.98 33.19
C TRP A 533 -5.09 0.38 33.45
N ASN A 534 -3.75 0.41 33.62
CA ASN A 534 -2.96 1.63 33.80
C ASN A 534 -2.95 2.55 32.55
N TYR A 535 -3.40 2.02 31.40
CA TYR A 535 -3.63 2.79 30.19
C TYR A 535 -5.06 3.36 30.16
N LEU A 536 -6.09 2.55 30.42
CA LEU A 536 -7.47 3.05 30.44
C LEU A 536 -7.72 4.08 31.56
N GLU A 537 -7.14 3.91 32.77
CA GLU A 537 -7.19 4.93 33.83
C GLU A 537 -6.53 6.25 33.42
N PHE A 538 -5.48 6.18 32.60
CA PHE A 538 -4.78 7.35 32.07
C PHE A 538 -5.60 8.05 30.97
N LEU A 539 -6.27 7.29 30.09
CA LEU A 539 -7.20 7.86 29.10
C LEU A 539 -8.44 8.48 29.77
N ASP A 540 -9.06 7.79 30.73
CA ASP A 540 -10.17 8.30 31.53
C ASP A 540 -9.82 9.59 32.25
N SER A 541 -8.63 9.65 32.87
CA SER A 541 -8.10 10.87 33.49
C SER A 541 -7.91 12.00 32.47
N PHE A 542 -7.39 11.71 31.27
CA PHE A 542 -7.23 12.70 30.20
C PHE A 542 -8.58 13.25 29.73
N ILE A 543 -9.56 12.38 29.47
CA ILE A 543 -10.91 12.74 29.02
C ILE A 543 -11.60 13.62 30.06
N LYS A 544 -11.55 13.23 31.35
CA LYS A 544 -12.13 14.00 32.46
C LYS A 544 -11.47 15.36 32.64
N ASP A 545 -10.16 15.47 32.41
CA ASP A 545 -9.48 16.76 32.53
C ASP A 545 -9.74 17.69 31.34
N HIS A 546 -10.07 17.15 30.16
CA HIS A 546 -10.40 17.95 28.96
C HIS A 546 -11.90 18.15 28.70
N ALA A 547 -12.77 17.59 29.55
CA ALA A 547 -14.21 17.83 29.55
C ALA A 547 -14.55 19.32 29.82
N PRO A 548 -15.77 19.80 29.47
CA PRO A 548 -16.16 21.21 29.65
C PRO A 548 -16.07 21.74 31.09
N ASP A 549 -16.20 20.85 32.08
CA ASP A 549 -16.07 21.08 33.52
C ASP A 549 -14.76 20.52 34.12
N GLY A 550 -13.85 20.03 33.27
CA GLY A 550 -12.56 19.45 33.62
C GLY A 550 -11.51 20.47 34.07
N LYS A 551 -10.31 19.98 34.45
CA LYS A 551 -9.19 20.83 34.92
C LYS A 551 -8.60 21.70 33.80
N THR A 552 -8.60 21.21 32.57
CA THR A 552 -8.02 21.84 31.37
C THR A 552 -8.94 21.65 30.15
N PRO A 553 -10.15 22.22 30.13
CA PRO A 553 -11.15 21.96 29.09
C PRO A 553 -10.64 22.22 27.67
N LEU A 554 -10.96 21.32 26.73
CA LEU A 554 -10.54 21.46 25.34
C LEU A 554 -11.20 22.69 24.69
N SER A 555 -10.37 23.69 24.35
CA SER A 555 -10.89 24.98 23.88
C SER A 555 -11.62 24.88 22.53
N THR A 556 -12.68 25.67 22.35
CA THR A 556 -13.45 25.73 21.09
C THR A 556 -12.61 26.12 19.87
N ALA A 557 -11.51 26.87 20.07
CA ALA A 557 -10.55 27.19 19.02
C ALA A 557 -9.72 25.98 18.57
N ALA A 558 -9.46 25.01 19.46
CA ALA A 558 -8.72 23.79 19.15
C ALA A 558 -9.58 22.75 18.41
N VAL A 559 -10.91 22.85 18.46
CA VAL A 559 -11.85 21.98 17.73
C VAL A 559 -12.49 22.68 16.52
N SER A 560 -11.84 23.73 16.00
CA SER A 560 -12.36 24.47 14.84
C SER A 560 -12.21 23.67 13.54
N THR A 561 -13.28 23.54 12.78
CA THR A 561 -13.27 22.92 11.44
C THR A 561 -12.37 23.64 10.43
N ALA A 562 -11.95 24.88 10.70
CA ALA A 562 -10.92 25.59 9.92
C ALA A 562 -9.55 24.86 9.91
N ALA A 563 -9.29 24.02 10.91
CA ALA A 563 -8.08 23.20 10.99
C ALA A 563 -8.14 21.89 10.19
N ARG A 564 -9.30 21.50 9.62
CA ARG A 564 -9.47 20.25 8.86
C ARG A 564 -8.44 20.12 7.75
N GLY A 565 -7.70 19.01 7.75
CA GLY A 565 -6.80 18.58 6.69
C GLY A 565 -7.39 17.46 5.84
N ASN A 566 -6.57 16.89 4.95
CA ASN A 566 -6.88 15.70 4.14
C ASN A 566 -8.23 15.77 3.38
N GLN A 567 -8.70 16.97 3.01
CA GLN A 567 -10.01 17.15 2.37
C GLN A 567 -10.02 16.51 0.98
N TRP A 568 -11.10 15.80 0.63
CA TRP A 568 -11.12 14.99 -0.60
C TRP A 568 -10.87 15.82 -1.87
N GLU A 569 -11.39 17.05 -1.96
CA GLU A 569 -11.12 17.96 -3.08
C GLU A 569 -9.63 18.35 -3.17
N GLU A 570 -8.97 18.63 -2.05
CA GLU A 570 -7.52 18.92 -1.99
C GLU A 570 -6.71 17.69 -2.45
N VAL A 571 -7.11 16.50 -2.00
CA VAL A 571 -6.44 15.22 -2.29
C VAL A 571 -6.57 14.85 -3.78
N ILE A 572 -7.78 14.85 -4.34
CA ILE A 572 -8.00 14.41 -5.72
C ILE A 572 -7.51 15.46 -6.74
N ALA A 573 -7.64 16.76 -6.47
CA ALA A 573 -7.12 17.81 -7.37
C ALA A 573 -5.58 17.83 -7.43
N ARG A 574 -4.88 17.40 -6.38
CA ARG A 574 -3.43 17.20 -6.36
C ARG A 574 -3.00 15.87 -6.98
N GLY A 575 -3.75 14.81 -6.68
CA GLY A 575 -3.27 13.43 -6.79
C GLY A 575 -3.99 12.50 -7.76
N GLY A 576 -5.22 12.83 -8.17
CA GLY A 576 -6.05 11.98 -9.04
C GLY A 576 -5.63 11.99 -10.51
N HIS A 577 -6.40 11.30 -11.34
CA HIS A 577 -6.07 11.09 -12.74
C HIS A 577 -5.94 12.39 -13.57
N ASP A 578 -6.78 13.40 -13.34
CA ASP A 578 -6.65 14.71 -13.99
C ASP A 578 -5.31 15.40 -13.66
N ALA A 579 -4.78 15.20 -12.44
CA ALA A 579 -3.46 15.67 -12.07
C ALA A 579 -2.34 14.82 -12.74
N ALA A 580 -2.56 13.50 -12.86
CA ALA A 580 -1.94 12.59 -13.84
C ALA A 580 -1.70 13.25 -15.21
N LEU A 581 -2.80 13.61 -15.86
CA LEU A 581 -2.84 14.18 -17.21
C LEU A 581 -2.19 15.57 -17.27
N ALA A 582 -2.50 16.46 -16.32
CA ALA A 582 -1.98 17.82 -16.28
C ALA A 582 -0.45 17.90 -16.13
N ARG A 583 0.17 16.91 -15.46
CA ARG A 583 1.64 16.80 -15.36
C ARG A 583 2.31 16.51 -16.71
N GLN A 584 1.63 15.82 -17.62
CA GLN A 584 2.17 15.46 -18.94
C GLN A 584 2.33 16.68 -19.87
N ALA A 585 3.17 16.55 -20.89
CA ALA A 585 3.19 17.40 -22.09
C ALA A 585 3.94 16.73 -23.24
N ASP A 586 3.54 17.00 -24.48
CA ASP A 586 4.29 16.65 -25.69
C ASP A 586 5.61 17.45 -25.82
N PRO A 587 6.61 16.89 -26.54
CA PRO A 587 7.79 17.64 -26.95
C PRO A 587 7.42 18.83 -27.87
N LYS A 588 8.16 19.93 -27.78
CA LYS A 588 7.88 21.16 -28.54
C LYS A 588 9.12 21.74 -29.19
N LEU A 589 9.02 22.05 -30.48
CA LEU A 589 10.06 22.75 -31.25
C LEU A 589 9.84 24.27 -31.16
N ASN A 590 10.93 25.00 -30.99
CA ASN A 590 10.99 26.46 -31.00
C ASN A 590 12.11 26.92 -31.94
N LEU A 591 11.84 27.91 -32.79
CA LEU A 591 12.87 28.50 -33.66
C LEU A 591 13.77 29.43 -32.85
N LYS A 592 15.04 29.07 -32.69
CA LYS A 592 16.00 29.90 -31.93
C LYS A 592 16.58 31.03 -32.76
N SER A 593 16.97 30.73 -34.00
CA SER A 593 17.53 31.73 -34.92
C SER A 593 17.50 31.28 -36.38
N ARG A 594 17.37 32.26 -37.28
CA ARG A 594 17.64 32.15 -38.72
C ARG A 594 18.86 33.02 -39.05
N GLY A 595 19.94 32.39 -39.51
CA GLY A 595 21.13 33.06 -40.05
C GLY A 595 21.27 32.81 -41.56
N GLN A 596 22.23 33.47 -42.20
CA GLN A 596 22.52 33.27 -43.63
C GLN A 596 22.87 31.78 -43.92
N GLY A 597 21.93 31.05 -44.53
CA GLY A 597 22.09 29.65 -44.92
C GLY A 597 22.15 28.64 -43.76
N ARG A 598 21.75 29.01 -42.53
CA ARG A 598 21.61 28.08 -41.39
C ARG A 598 20.48 28.48 -40.44
N SER A 599 19.55 27.56 -40.22
CA SER A 599 18.51 27.64 -39.18
C SER A 599 18.92 26.80 -37.96
N THR A 600 18.59 27.27 -36.75
CA THR A 600 18.79 26.51 -35.51
C THR A 600 17.46 26.37 -34.77
N MET A 601 17.04 25.13 -34.56
CA MET A 601 15.84 24.76 -33.83
C MET A 601 16.22 24.22 -32.45
N GLU A 602 15.48 24.65 -31.41
CA GLU A 602 15.54 24.04 -30.09
C GLU A 602 14.28 23.20 -29.85
N ALA A 603 14.40 22.13 -29.08
CA ALA A 603 13.27 21.30 -28.69
C ALA A 603 13.31 20.93 -27.21
N SER A 604 12.15 20.99 -26.54
CA SER A 604 11.95 20.31 -25.27
C SER A 604 11.50 18.86 -25.50
N VAL A 605 11.85 17.97 -24.59
CA VAL A 605 11.50 16.53 -24.67
C VAL A 605 10.08 16.20 -24.16
N GLY A 606 9.28 17.23 -23.85
CA GLY A 606 7.98 17.11 -23.20
C GLY A 606 8.07 17.11 -21.68
N ARG A 607 6.96 16.78 -21.01
CA ARG A 607 6.92 16.46 -19.57
C ARG A 607 6.33 15.07 -19.39
N TRP A 608 6.91 14.30 -18.51
CA TRP A 608 6.59 12.91 -18.24
C TRP A 608 6.46 12.70 -16.73
N ASP A 609 5.99 11.54 -16.31
CA ASP A 609 6.01 11.19 -14.89
C ASP A 609 7.45 10.92 -14.39
N PRO A 610 7.75 11.18 -13.11
CA PRO A 610 9.03 10.84 -12.50
C PRO A 610 9.40 9.37 -12.70
N GLY A 611 10.66 9.12 -13.07
CA GLY A 611 11.20 7.78 -13.35
C GLY A 611 10.99 7.26 -14.78
N VAL A 612 10.37 8.04 -15.68
CA VAL A 612 10.30 7.67 -17.11
C VAL A 612 11.67 7.90 -17.78
N MET A 613 12.30 6.82 -18.25
CA MET A 613 13.48 6.88 -19.11
C MET A 613 13.08 7.36 -20.51
N LEU A 614 13.75 8.39 -21.02
CA LEU A 614 13.45 8.98 -22.33
C LEU A 614 14.51 8.66 -23.37
N ARG A 615 14.08 8.35 -24.60
CA ARG A 615 14.92 8.40 -25.81
C ARG A 615 14.27 9.32 -26.85
N ALA A 616 15.04 10.24 -27.40
CA ALA A 616 14.60 11.18 -28.42
C ALA A 616 15.20 10.82 -29.79
N GLN A 617 14.48 11.14 -30.86
CA GLN A 617 14.96 10.97 -32.23
C GLN A 617 14.40 12.10 -33.11
N TRP A 618 15.25 12.67 -33.95
CA TRP A 618 14.81 13.68 -34.92
C TRP A 618 14.15 13.01 -36.12
N VAL A 619 13.19 13.70 -36.73
CA VAL A 619 12.51 13.27 -37.93
C VAL A 619 12.55 14.44 -38.92
N VAL A 620 13.13 14.19 -40.09
CA VAL A 620 13.35 15.17 -41.16
C VAL A 620 12.61 14.69 -42.41
N ASP A 621 11.71 15.52 -42.94
CA ASP A 621 10.90 15.23 -44.13
C ASP A 621 10.16 13.88 -44.05
N GLY A 622 9.68 13.55 -42.85
CA GLY A 622 8.95 12.32 -42.55
C GLY A 622 9.81 11.06 -42.41
N LYS A 623 11.15 11.20 -42.29
CA LYS A 623 12.09 10.09 -42.08
C LYS A 623 12.88 10.27 -40.80
N ASP A 624 13.11 9.16 -40.10
CA ASP A 624 13.98 9.10 -38.93
C ASP A 624 15.41 9.53 -39.29
N GLU A 625 15.97 10.48 -38.54
CA GLU A 625 17.36 10.91 -38.66
C GLU A 625 18.20 10.32 -37.52
N GLY A 626 19.18 9.49 -37.89
CA GLY A 626 20.04 8.80 -36.92
C GLY A 626 19.30 7.77 -36.05
N GLU A 627 19.96 7.31 -34.99
CA GLU A 627 19.36 6.43 -33.97
C GLU A 627 18.79 7.24 -32.80
N ALA A 628 17.77 6.71 -32.13
CA ALA A 628 17.16 7.33 -30.95
C ALA A 628 18.15 7.37 -29.76
N PHE A 629 18.50 8.55 -29.26
CA PHE A 629 19.49 8.77 -28.19
C PHE A 629 18.83 9.03 -26.83
N ARG A 630 19.47 8.67 -25.72
CA ARG A 630 18.94 8.89 -24.35
C ARG A 630 18.96 10.39 -24.01
N VAL A 631 17.90 10.86 -23.35
CA VAL A 631 17.72 12.25 -22.87
C VAL A 631 17.11 12.26 -21.45
N LYS A 632 17.15 13.42 -20.78
CA LYS A 632 16.45 13.70 -19.52
C LYS A 632 15.29 14.67 -19.76
N GLN A 633 14.29 14.65 -18.87
CA GLN A 633 13.05 15.44 -18.98
C GLN A 633 13.22 16.97 -19.06
N GLN A 634 14.38 17.50 -18.63
CA GLN A 634 14.69 18.93 -18.69
C GLN A 634 15.71 19.30 -19.79
N ASP A 635 16.11 18.34 -20.62
CA ASP A 635 17.06 18.60 -21.71
C ASP A 635 16.43 19.51 -22.78
N THR A 636 17.19 20.52 -23.20
CA THR A 636 16.91 21.30 -24.41
C THR A 636 17.78 20.77 -25.54
N LEU A 637 17.16 20.08 -26.49
CA LEU A 637 17.84 19.51 -27.65
C LEU A 637 18.00 20.58 -28.74
N VAL A 638 19.07 20.48 -29.54
CA VAL A 638 19.37 21.45 -30.61
C VAL A 638 19.54 20.72 -31.93
N HIS A 639 18.78 21.15 -32.94
CA HIS A 639 18.94 20.71 -34.33
C HIS A 639 19.50 21.86 -35.19
N LYS A 640 20.35 21.53 -36.17
CA LYS A 640 20.98 22.48 -37.09
C LYS A 640 20.93 21.94 -38.51
N HIS A 641 20.40 22.72 -39.45
CA HIS A 641 20.33 22.38 -40.87
C HIS A 641 20.65 23.61 -41.74
N SER A 642 21.08 23.35 -42.97
CA SER A 642 21.36 24.36 -44.01
C SER A 642 20.14 24.69 -44.86
N ASP A 643 19.29 23.69 -45.09
CA ASP A 643 18.22 23.70 -46.09
C ASP A 643 16.85 23.67 -45.39
N SER A 644 15.81 24.18 -46.06
CA SER A 644 14.45 24.17 -45.50
C SER A 644 13.88 22.75 -45.57
N CYS A 645 13.42 22.25 -44.43
CA CYS A 645 12.87 20.90 -44.27
C CYS A 645 11.68 20.91 -43.31
N LYS A 646 10.93 19.80 -43.27
CA LYS A 646 9.91 19.53 -42.26
C LYS A 646 10.55 18.81 -41.08
N LEU A 647 10.89 19.56 -40.03
CA LEU A 647 11.50 19.02 -38.80
C LEU A 647 10.43 18.67 -37.77
N GLN A 648 10.61 17.52 -37.11
CA GLN A 648 9.82 17.07 -35.98
C GLN A 648 10.73 16.35 -34.97
N LEU A 649 10.34 16.33 -33.69
CA LEU A 649 10.97 15.48 -32.67
C LEU A 649 9.96 14.43 -32.20
N LYS A 650 10.37 13.17 -32.12
CA LYS A 650 9.66 12.13 -31.38
C LYS A 650 10.44 11.74 -30.14
N VAL A 651 9.74 11.49 -29.04
CA VAL A 651 10.33 11.08 -27.76
C VAL A 651 9.58 9.85 -27.25
N THR A 652 10.31 8.76 -27.11
CA THR A 652 9.81 7.50 -26.54
C THR A 652 10.14 7.45 -25.04
N GLY A 653 9.10 7.35 -24.22
CA GLY A 653 9.20 7.15 -22.77
C GLY A 653 9.03 5.68 -22.39
N ARG A 654 9.81 5.23 -21.40
CA ARG A 654 9.73 3.89 -20.80
C ARG A 654 9.85 3.96 -19.28
N LYS A 655 8.88 3.40 -18.56
CA LYS A 655 8.95 3.11 -17.12
C LYS A 655 8.39 1.71 -16.87
N ARG A 656 8.90 0.98 -15.88
CA ARG A 656 8.26 -0.27 -15.42
C ARG A 656 6.80 0.02 -15.06
N ASN A 657 5.88 -0.91 -15.33
CA ASN A 657 4.44 -0.77 -15.07
C ASN A 657 3.70 0.28 -15.95
N TYR A 658 4.37 0.88 -16.94
CA TYR A 658 3.78 1.79 -17.92
C TYR A 658 3.84 1.14 -19.31
N ALA A 659 2.96 1.57 -20.22
CA ALA A 659 3.10 1.23 -21.62
C ALA A 659 4.28 2.02 -22.25
N ASP A 660 4.95 1.43 -23.23
CA ASP A 660 5.87 2.13 -24.11
C ASP A 660 5.09 3.23 -24.88
N GLU A 661 5.37 4.50 -24.62
CA GLU A 661 4.68 5.63 -25.23
C GLU A 661 5.65 6.45 -26.09
N THR A 662 5.25 6.86 -27.30
CA THR A 662 6.03 7.79 -28.13
C THR A 662 5.21 9.03 -28.45
N ARG A 663 5.60 10.16 -27.85
CA ARG A 663 5.00 11.48 -28.08
C ARG A 663 5.73 12.21 -29.20
N TRP A 664 5.00 13.07 -29.90
CA TRP A 664 5.46 13.72 -31.12
C TRP A 664 5.25 15.23 -31.02
N SER A 665 6.21 16.01 -31.49
CA SER A 665 6.04 17.45 -31.59
C SER A 665 5.12 17.84 -32.75
N SER A 666 4.67 19.09 -32.77
CA SER A 666 4.26 19.74 -34.03
C SER A 666 5.41 19.66 -35.05
N ILE A 667 5.06 19.52 -36.33
CA ILE A 667 6.01 19.68 -37.44
C ILE A 667 6.29 21.17 -37.64
N VAL A 668 7.54 21.54 -37.88
CA VAL A 668 7.96 22.91 -38.22
C VAL A 668 8.64 22.92 -39.59
N GLU A 669 8.23 23.83 -40.47
CA GLU A 669 8.92 24.15 -41.73
C GLU A 669 9.95 25.25 -41.47
N THR A 670 11.22 25.02 -41.84
CA THR A 670 12.39 25.70 -41.25
C THR A 670 13.04 26.79 -42.09
#